data_AF-A0A067CDQ0-F1
#
_entry.id   AF-A0A067CDQ0-F1
#
_cell.length_a   1.000
_cell.length_b   1.000
_cell.length_c   1.000
_cell.angle_alpha   90.00
_cell.angle_beta   90.00
_cell.angle_gamma   90.00
#
_symmetry.space_group_name_H-M   'P 1'
#
loop_
_entity.id
_entity.type
_entity.pdbx_description
1 polymer ?
#
loop_
_entity_poly.entity_id
_entity_poly.type
_entity_poly.pdbx_seq_one_letter_code
_entity_poly.pdbx_strand_id
1 'polypeptide(L)'
;MGCSWPLVLLLLVHWSRSTPLITTADLHAELKDGAVTSRRLSGSGNASLFRAIAGHGFRTQSNAAILPNLSLEACATACVRDAACLAFDLEASTCYIAHTDRYAHPADFLPRPASTHYEWQGAVATPTIWPNGGVLTSYGAVQLFTTSRKASIWYALQAIADGATTNYAAYAIGTTITLPEYPCYVLAYATKAGLADSAVLVSNPFTIYGKSTKYMYLVPFYNGYGFHGLVTQVQLDVQGVKRPRPSRVLEFTDINTTLGIGPYANQLQTINLTAYDPRLAGFYDGFTGAFVSHASTSTAHFEIAVATVEYVNVSLQSFRNTSRWVLIPTDAFAPAMGDYVYNPSLRRQEEYLYLCPYQNAQGYSGVIAKLNVRGFQASTKNDPPFSPLVHTLDLTQIDASLTGFSACFTSGNYGYFVQRRNANGLAGCIVRVDLARFGTPSSAVTVLNATAIDARFVGFSGAVVGLERNINYKHFPSATSSVVGVLDLNTFATVVPLDLAVLHPKYACGYFGGFMVSQYAYFVPYMWTTDTTSPEVNPYHGLLTRLNTNTQTLEQLDLTAVDASLRGFMRGFAFGRYAILVPHRNGLTTQRPMRLNKPQKNNLGTIVAVDTDNFTPSGVRFLDLTLALRSQIPNMPDADLRGFIGGGVSGEYGFFVPYFNGVRFSGKVVRVNLRTFGEVQVLDMTQQQDALRGFTNAVFPQLATQTQTSLWNYVIPDGTQVQYNFITIDM
;
A
#
# COMPACT_ATOMS: atom_id res chain seq x y z
N MET A 1 33.35 64.57 20.87
CA MET A 1 31.94 64.60 20.44
C MET A 1 31.71 63.31 19.68
N GLY A 2 30.96 62.30 20.10
CA GLY A 2 29.99 62.11 21.18
C GLY A 2 29.03 61.02 20.68
N CYS A 3 28.87 59.96 21.47
CA CYS A 3 27.82 58.94 21.42
C CYS A 3 27.96 57.72 20.47
N SER A 4 28.32 56.62 21.13
CA SER A 4 27.96 55.23 20.89
C SER A 4 26.47 55.00 20.62
N TRP A 5 26.14 54.11 19.68
CA TRP A 5 24.80 53.55 19.48
C TRP A 5 24.72 52.12 20.02
N PRO A 6 23.71 51.77 20.84
CA PRO A 6 23.48 50.41 21.31
C PRO A 6 22.46 49.64 20.43
N LEU A 7 22.50 48.31 20.59
CA LEU A 7 21.54 47.33 20.08
C LEU A 7 20.08 47.72 20.37
N VAL A 8 19.20 47.52 19.38
CA VAL A 8 17.77 47.27 19.63
C VAL A 8 17.29 46.09 18.77
N LEU A 9 16.82 45.06 19.48
CA LEU A 9 16.06 43.91 19.02
C LEU A 9 14.77 44.37 18.33
N LEU A 10 14.56 44.03 17.05
CA LEU A 10 13.26 44.24 16.40
C LEU A 10 12.38 43.00 16.62
N LEU A 11 11.62 43.04 17.72
CA LEU A 11 10.39 42.28 17.89
C LEU A 11 9.33 42.86 16.95
N LEU A 12 8.98 42.12 15.90
CA LEU A 12 7.78 42.39 15.11
C LEU A 12 6.58 41.80 15.86
N VAL A 13 5.93 42.66 16.63
CA VAL A 13 4.60 42.46 17.19
C VAL A 13 3.59 42.39 16.05
N HIS A 14 2.82 41.32 15.95
CA HIS A 14 1.57 41.28 15.18
C HIS A 14 0.40 40.90 16.09
N TRP A 15 -0.36 41.94 16.43
CA TRP A 15 -1.80 41.98 16.67
C TRP A 15 -2.43 40.82 17.46
N SER A 16 -2.53 41.05 18.76
CA SER A 16 -3.58 40.50 19.61
C SER A 16 -4.96 40.99 19.15
N ARG A 17 -5.76 40.08 18.59
CA ARG A 17 -7.20 40.06 18.85
C ARG A 17 -7.56 38.64 19.24
N SER A 18 -7.74 38.45 20.53
CA SER A 18 -8.45 37.32 21.13
C SER A 18 -9.84 37.22 20.50
N THR A 19 -9.98 36.36 19.50
CA THR A 19 -11.28 35.87 19.05
C THR A 19 -11.71 34.75 19.98
N PRO A 20 -12.96 34.75 20.48
CA PRO A 20 -13.40 33.77 21.46
C PRO A 20 -13.37 32.36 20.87
N LEU A 21 -13.11 31.37 21.74
CA LEU A 21 -13.42 29.97 21.44
C LEU A 21 -14.88 29.89 21.00
N ILE A 22 -15.11 29.53 19.74
CA ILE A 22 -16.42 29.15 19.24
C ILE A 22 -16.80 27.88 20.00
N THR A 23 -17.77 27.98 20.90
CA THR A 23 -18.34 26.82 21.56
C THR A 23 -19.40 26.20 20.65
N THR A 24 -19.79 24.95 20.90
CA THR A 24 -20.84 24.22 20.15
C THR A 24 -22.19 24.96 20.05
N ALA A 25 -22.37 26.07 20.77
CA ALA A 25 -23.56 26.92 20.73
C ALA A 25 -23.56 27.98 19.60
N ASP A 26 -22.42 28.30 18.99
CA ASP A 26 -22.28 29.51 18.15
C ASP A 26 -22.53 29.28 16.64
N LEU A 27 -22.91 28.06 16.22
CA LEU A 27 -23.22 27.71 14.81
C LEU A 27 -24.72 27.72 14.45
N HIS A 28 -25.62 28.00 15.40
CA HIS A 28 -27.05 28.03 15.17
C HIS A 28 -27.62 29.46 15.15
N ALA A 29 -27.42 30.17 14.04
CA ALA A 29 -28.23 31.34 13.71
C ALA A 29 -29.55 30.88 13.06
N GLU A 30 -30.57 30.77 13.90
CA GLU A 30 -32.02 30.93 13.65
C GLU A 30 -32.55 30.75 12.20
N LEU A 31 -33.02 29.54 11.88
CA LEU A 31 -34.31 29.38 11.19
C LEU A 31 -35.34 29.07 12.29
N LYS A 32 -36.11 30.10 12.69
CA LYS A 32 -37.19 29.97 13.67
C LYS A 32 -38.24 29.00 13.13
N ASP A 33 -38.23 27.77 13.64
CA ASP A 33 -39.35 26.85 13.58
C ASP A 33 -40.58 27.57 14.18
N GLY A 34 -41.60 27.83 13.37
CA GLY A 34 -42.94 28.08 13.90
C GLY A 34 -43.40 26.87 14.73
N ALA A 35 -44.35 27.05 15.63
CA ALA A 35 -44.78 26.05 16.61
C ALA A 35 -45.40 24.79 15.97
N VAL A 36 -44.54 23.90 15.45
CA VAL A 36 -44.91 22.58 14.95
C VAL A 36 -44.78 21.61 16.13
N THR A 37 -45.90 21.05 16.57
CA THR A 37 -45.94 20.05 17.65
C THR A 37 -45.30 18.75 17.18
N SER A 38 -44.03 18.53 17.55
CA SER A 38 -43.32 17.27 17.32
C SER A 38 -43.34 16.39 18.58
N ARG A 39 -43.46 15.07 18.40
CA ARG A 39 -43.41 14.09 19.49
C ARG A 39 -42.36 13.03 19.20
N ARG A 40 -41.39 12.87 20.11
CA ARG A 40 -40.47 11.74 20.07
C ARG A 40 -41.21 10.44 20.40
N LEU A 41 -40.99 9.40 19.61
CA LEU A 41 -41.51 8.07 19.88
C LEU A 41 -40.50 7.30 20.74
N SER A 42 -40.97 6.54 21.73
CA SER A 42 -40.14 5.73 22.63
C SER A 42 -40.62 4.28 22.62
N GLY A 43 -39.71 3.31 22.57
CA GLY A 43 -40.03 1.89 22.53
C GLY A 43 -38.94 1.05 21.87
N SER A 44 -39.17 -0.26 21.72
CA SER A 44 -38.22 -1.22 21.13
C SER A 44 -38.44 -1.53 19.64
N GLY A 45 -39.51 -1.00 19.02
CA GLY A 45 -39.81 -1.16 17.60
C GLY A 45 -39.12 -0.12 16.71
N ASN A 46 -39.06 -0.35 15.39
CA ASN A 46 -38.50 0.56 14.41
C ASN A 46 -39.16 1.95 14.41
N ALA A 47 -40.44 2.06 14.80
CA ALA A 47 -41.08 3.36 14.95
C ALA A 47 -40.39 4.28 15.98
N SER A 48 -39.68 3.72 16.97
CA SER A 48 -38.91 4.52 17.94
C SER A 48 -37.67 5.19 17.35
N LEU A 49 -37.29 4.87 16.11
CA LEU A 49 -36.23 5.57 15.37
C LEU A 49 -36.69 6.90 14.78
N PHE A 50 -37.99 7.21 14.88
CA PHE A 50 -38.61 8.38 14.26
C PHE A 50 -39.29 9.29 15.29
N ARG A 51 -39.38 10.58 14.96
CA ARG A 51 -40.28 11.53 15.63
C ARG A 51 -41.45 11.86 14.72
N ALA A 52 -42.62 12.03 15.32
CA ALA A 52 -43.85 12.34 14.62
C ALA A 52 -44.11 13.85 14.60
N ILE A 53 -44.52 14.36 13.45
CA ILE A 53 -45.01 15.73 13.24
C ILE A 53 -46.43 15.61 12.69
N ALA A 54 -47.40 15.91 13.55
CA ALA A 54 -48.81 15.85 13.16
C ALA A 54 -49.18 16.99 12.21
N GLY A 55 -50.13 16.74 11.32
CA GLY A 55 -50.74 17.77 10.51
C GLY A 55 -49.88 18.21 9.32
N HIS A 56 -48.90 17.42 8.88
CA HIS A 56 -47.99 17.74 7.78
C HIS A 56 -47.64 16.50 6.95
N GLY A 57 -47.16 16.69 5.72
CA GLY A 57 -46.63 15.62 4.86
C GLY A 57 -46.14 16.13 3.49
N PHE A 58 -45.53 15.24 2.71
CA PHE A 58 -45.00 15.46 1.35
C PHE A 58 -46.02 15.15 0.24
N ARG A 59 -45.85 15.77 -0.95
CA ARG A 59 -46.67 15.49 -2.14
C ARG A 59 -45.97 14.55 -3.13
N THR A 60 -46.80 13.87 -3.93
CA THR A 60 -46.53 13.07 -5.14
C THR A 60 -45.11 12.99 -5.72
N GLN A 61 -44.43 14.10 -6.02
CA GLN A 61 -43.08 14.07 -6.64
C GLN A 61 -41.95 13.78 -5.66
N SER A 62 -42.15 14.06 -4.37
CA SER A 62 -41.18 13.89 -3.30
C SER A 62 -41.31 12.51 -2.63
N ASN A 63 -42.44 11.83 -2.87
CA ASN A 63 -42.70 10.47 -2.43
C ASN A 63 -42.14 9.47 -3.43
N ALA A 64 -41.22 8.62 -2.96
CA ALA A 64 -40.58 7.60 -3.77
C ALA A 64 -41.41 6.31 -3.88
N ALA A 65 -42.22 6.00 -2.87
CA ALA A 65 -43.13 4.85 -2.90
C ALA A 65 -44.40 5.08 -2.07
N ILE A 66 -45.50 4.47 -2.51
CA ILE A 66 -46.80 4.48 -1.83
C ILE A 66 -47.16 3.04 -1.51
N LEU A 67 -47.38 2.75 -0.23
CA LEU A 67 -47.68 1.40 0.26
C LEU A 67 -49.01 1.42 1.03
N PRO A 68 -50.08 0.81 0.50
CA PRO A 68 -51.39 0.81 1.14
C PRO A 68 -51.46 -0.17 2.32
N ASN A 69 -52.38 0.09 3.25
CA ASN A 69 -52.75 -0.77 4.38
C ASN A 69 -51.60 -1.15 5.34
N LEU A 70 -50.69 -0.20 5.63
CA LEU A 70 -49.60 -0.40 6.59
C LEU A 70 -49.89 0.26 7.94
N SER A 71 -49.51 -0.43 9.02
CA SER A 71 -49.40 0.16 10.35
C SER A 71 -48.16 1.06 10.44
N LEU A 72 -48.10 1.92 11.46
CA LEU A 72 -46.91 2.75 11.73
C LEU A 72 -45.62 1.93 11.81
N GLU A 73 -45.65 0.80 12.51
CA GLU A 73 -44.46 -0.04 12.67
C GLU A 73 -44.04 -0.71 11.36
N ALA A 74 -45.00 -1.08 10.51
CA ALA A 74 -44.71 -1.63 9.20
C ALA A 74 -44.16 -0.57 8.24
N CYS A 75 -44.67 0.66 8.30
CA CYS A 75 -44.09 1.83 7.62
C CYS A 75 -42.65 2.11 8.04
N ALA A 76 -42.41 2.19 9.35
CA ALA A 76 -41.08 2.42 9.89
C ALA A 76 -40.11 1.32 9.45
N THR A 77 -40.55 0.05 9.47
CA THR A 77 -39.76 -1.08 8.98
C THR A 77 -39.46 -0.99 7.48
N ALA A 78 -40.43 -0.57 6.67
CA ALA A 78 -40.22 -0.36 5.24
C ALA A 78 -39.18 0.75 4.99
N CYS A 79 -39.28 1.88 5.71
CA CYS A 79 -38.31 2.96 5.62
C CYS A 79 -36.91 2.55 6.09
N VAL A 80 -36.80 1.78 7.18
CA VAL A 80 -35.51 1.25 7.67
C VAL A 80 -34.87 0.33 6.63
N ARG A 81 -35.66 -0.50 5.93
CA ARG A 81 -35.14 -1.40 4.88
C ARG A 81 -34.75 -0.67 3.60
N ASP A 82 -35.47 0.37 3.21
CA ASP A 82 -35.14 1.18 2.04
C ASP A 82 -33.97 2.12 2.35
N ALA A 83 -32.76 1.84 1.83
CA ALA A 83 -31.55 2.63 2.09
C ALA A 83 -31.64 4.13 1.72
N ALA A 84 -32.57 4.51 0.85
CA ALA A 84 -32.75 5.89 0.42
C ALA A 84 -33.83 6.64 1.23
N CYS A 85 -34.62 5.95 2.07
CA CYS A 85 -35.66 6.59 2.86
C CYS A 85 -35.08 7.59 3.88
N LEU A 86 -35.51 8.85 3.79
CA LEU A 86 -35.14 9.92 4.73
C LEU A 86 -36.30 10.31 5.64
N ALA A 87 -37.53 10.04 5.23
CA ALA A 87 -38.73 10.23 6.03
C ALA A 87 -39.90 9.43 5.44
N PHE A 88 -41.01 9.34 6.16
CA PHE A 88 -42.26 8.81 5.62
C PHE A 88 -43.48 9.50 6.20
N ASP A 89 -44.59 9.48 5.48
CA ASP A 89 -45.88 9.97 5.97
C ASP A 89 -46.86 8.80 6.15
N LEU A 90 -47.76 8.93 7.13
CA LEU A 90 -48.86 7.99 7.34
C LEU A 90 -50.20 8.76 7.32
N GLU A 91 -51.07 8.41 6.37
CA GLU A 91 -52.40 9.00 6.21
C GLU A 91 -53.40 7.87 5.92
N ALA A 92 -54.44 7.71 6.75
CA ALA A 92 -55.49 6.69 6.60
C ALA A 92 -54.96 5.27 6.31
N SER A 93 -53.95 4.81 7.08
CA SER A 93 -53.26 3.52 6.89
C SER A 93 -52.52 3.36 5.57
N THR A 94 -52.28 4.45 4.84
CA THR A 94 -51.43 4.48 3.65
C THR A 94 -50.09 5.11 4.00
N CYS A 95 -49.02 4.41 3.65
CA CYS A 95 -47.65 4.84 3.87
C CYS A 95 -47.10 5.53 2.63
N TYR A 96 -46.39 6.64 2.83
CA TYR A 96 -45.69 7.35 1.77
C TYR A 96 -44.21 7.43 2.14
N ILE A 97 -43.37 6.65 1.48
CA ILE A 97 -41.92 6.65 1.71
C ILE A 97 -41.31 7.79 0.90
N ALA A 98 -40.52 8.65 1.55
CA ALA A 98 -39.84 9.78 0.94
C ALA A 98 -38.32 9.58 0.94
N HIS A 99 -37.68 9.80 -0.21
CA HIS A 99 -36.21 9.87 -0.35
C HIS A 99 -35.67 11.29 -0.10
N THR A 100 -36.51 12.15 0.46
CA THR A 100 -36.21 13.52 0.89
C THR A 100 -36.69 13.76 2.32
N ASP A 101 -36.21 14.83 2.93
CA ASP A 101 -36.70 15.36 4.20
C ASP A 101 -37.05 16.85 4.07
N ARG A 102 -37.63 17.41 5.13
CA ARG A 102 -38.15 18.78 5.13
C ARG A 102 -37.05 19.85 5.10
N TYR A 103 -35.80 19.46 5.35
CA TYR A 103 -34.65 20.36 5.28
C TYR A 103 -34.09 20.43 3.86
N ALA A 104 -34.12 19.32 3.13
CA ALA A 104 -33.70 19.27 1.74
C ALA A 104 -34.72 19.92 0.78
N HIS A 105 -36.03 19.71 1.01
CA HIS A 105 -37.10 20.25 0.18
C HIS A 105 -38.22 20.89 1.03
N PRO A 106 -37.96 22.05 1.66
CA PRO A 106 -38.93 22.68 2.56
C PRO A 106 -40.23 23.11 1.86
N ALA A 107 -40.18 23.42 0.56
CA ALA A 107 -41.34 23.82 -0.22
C ALA A 107 -42.39 22.70 -0.41
N ASP A 108 -41.97 21.44 -0.34
CA ASP A 108 -42.84 20.28 -0.52
C ASP A 108 -43.44 19.78 0.80
N PHE A 109 -42.93 20.27 1.93
CA PHE A 109 -43.42 19.96 3.28
C PHE A 109 -44.60 20.87 3.63
N LEU A 110 -45.82 20.36 3.47
CA LEU A 110 -47.04 21.18 3.54
C LEU A 110 -47.98 20.74 4.67
N PRO A 111 -48.81 21.66 5.22
CA PRO A 111 -49.85 21.31 6.18
C PRO A 111 -50.88 20.33 5.59
N ARG A 112 -51.15 19.25 6.32
CA ARG A 112 -52.13 18.20 6.03
C ARG A 112 -52.78 17.68 7.33
N PRO A 113 -53.99 18.14 7.68
CA PRO A 113 -54.62 17.79 8.95
C PRO A 113 -54.80 16.28 9.21
N ALA A 114 -54.92 15.47 8.15
CA ALA A 114 -55.13 14.02 8.23
C ALA A 114 -53.84 13.18 8.16
N SER A 115 -52.68 13.79 7.93
CA SER A 115 -51.41 13.10 7.75
C SER A 115 -50.47 13.35 8.94
N THR A 116 -49.63 12.37 9.24
CA THR A 116 -48.52 12.52 10.19
C THR A 116 -47.21 12.21 9.49
N HIS A 117 -46.30 13.17 9.54
CA HIS A 117 -44.94 13.05 9.02
C HIS A 117 -44.01 12.42 10.06
N TYR A 118 -43.17 11.48 9.64
CA TYR A 118 -42.19 10.80 10.47
C TYR A 118 -40.79 10.99 9.90
N GLU A 119 -39.93 11.65 10.66
CA GLU A 119 -38.51 11.85 10.33
C GLU A 119 -37.62 11.18 11.38
N TRP A 120 -36.41 10.79 10.97
CA TRP A 120 -35.43 10.17 11.87
C TRP A 120 -35.19 11.06 13.11
N GLN A 121 -35.00 10.44 14.28
CA GLN A 121 -34.64 11.14 15.52
C GLN A 121 -33.39 10.56 16.16
N GLY A 122 -32.85 11.29 17.15
CA GLY A 122 -31.65 10.90 17.89
C GLY A 122 -30.42 11.69 17.44
N ALA A 123 -29.26 11.03 17.50
CA ALA A 123 -27.98 11.59 17.05
C ALA A 123 -27.55 10.95 15.74
N VAL A 124 -26.78 11.70 14.95
CA VAL A 124 -26.08 11.17 13.78
C VAL A 124 -25.07 10.12 14.25
N ALA A 125 -24.97 9.01 13.51
CA ALA A 125 -24.00 7.96 13.77
C ALA A 125 -22.58 8.51 13.58
N THR A 126 -21.74 8.29 14.59
CA THR A 126 -20.32 8.64 14.55
C THR A 126 -19.66 8.07 13.29
N PRO A 127 -18.86 8.87 12.57
CA PRO A 127 -18.14 8.36 11.42
C PRO A 127 -17.26 7.16 11.77
N THR A 128 -17.03 6.30 10.78
CA THR A 128 -15.98 5.29 10.79
C THR A 128 -14.91 5.66 9.75
N ILE A 129 -13.70 5.13 9.91
CA ILE A 129 -12.55 5.44 9.07
C ILE A 129 -11.89 4.16 8.56
N TRP A 130 -11.43 4.17 7.31
CA TRP A 130 -10.65 3.08 6.75
C TRP A 130 -9.52 3.56 5.81
N PRO A 131 -8.27 3.08 6.00
CA PRO A 131 -7.79 2.31 7.16
C PRO A 131 -7.80 3.14 8.45
N ASN A 132 -7.82 2.49 9.62
CA ASN A 132 -7.80 3.17 10.93
C ASN A 132 -6.42 3.11 11.59
N GLY A 133 -5.59 4.12 11.34
CA GLY A 133 -4.20 4.19 11.79
C GLY A 133 -3.27 3.29 10.99
N GLY A 134 -1.97 3.38 11.29
CA GLY A 134 -0.96 2.56 10.64
C GLY A 134 0.38 3.25 10.51
N VAL A 135 1.35 2.50 10.02
CA VAL A 135 2.71 2.95 9.74
C VAL A 135 2.84 3.15 8.23
N LEU A 136 3.29 4.34 7.81
CA LEU A 136 3.35 4.71 6.39
C LEU A 136 4.73 5.27 6.05
N THR A 137 5.30 4.80 4.93
CA THR A 137 6.60 5.24 4.40
C THR A 137 6.47 6.42 3.42
N SER A 138 5.23 6.80 3.07
CA SER A 138 4.87 7.85 2.11
C SER A 138 3.45 8.37 2.43
N TYR A 139 2.86 9.19 1.54
CA TYR A 139 1.50 9.67 1.68
C TYR A 139 0.52 8.49 1.72
N GLY A 140 -0.35 8.48 2.73
CA GLY A 140 -1.49 7.57 2.81
C GLY A 140 -2.78 8.23 2.35
N ALA A 141 -3.80 7.41 2.14
CA ALA A 141 -5.15 7.86 1.90
C ALA A 141 -6.14 7.12 2.80
N VAL A 142 -7.12 7.86 3.33
CA VAL A 142 -8.20 7.32 4.16
C VAL A 142 -9.55 7.73 3.60
N GLN A 143 -10.58 6.96 3.94
CA GLN A 143 -11.96 7.31 3.66
C GLN A 143 -12.78 7.28 4.94
N LEU A 144 -13.74 8.20 5.02
CA LEU A 144 -14.70 8.30 6.10
C LEU A 144 -16.06 7.80 5.63
N PHE A 145 -16.79 7.19 6.56
CA PHE A 145 -18.12 6.63 6.33
C PHE A 145 -19.02 6.99 7.49
N THR A 146 -20.32 7.05 7.25
CA THR A 146 -21.34 7.07 8.31
C THR A 146 -22.53 6.26 7.84
N THR A 147 -23.18 5.57 8.77
CA THR A 147 -24.43 4.85 8.50
C THR A 147 -25.63 5.80 8.46
N SER A 148 -25.48 7.04 8.93
CA SER A 148 -26.54 8.06 8.88
C SER A 148 -26.72 8.58 7.46
N ARG A 149 -27.90 8.29 6.90
CA ARG A 149 -28.26 8.62 5.52
C ARG A 149 -28.24 10.12 5.28
N LYS A 150 -27.53 10.53 4.22
CA LYS A 150 -27.36 11.93 3.78
C LYS A 150 -26.78 12.85 4.86
N ALA A 151 -26.09 12.32 5.87
CA ALA A 151 -25.35 13.14 6.81
C ALA A 151 -24.08 13.70 6.15
N SER A 152 -23.71 14.93 6.51
CA SER A 152 -22.46 15.55 6.09
C SER A 152 -21.37 15.22 7.10
N ILE A 153 -20.20 14.80 6.63
CA ILE A 153 -19.03 14.50 7.47
C ILE A 153 -18.07 15.69 7.42
N TRP A 154 -17.53 16.06 8.57
CA TRP A 154 -16.48 17.06 8.72
C TRP A 154 -15.26 16.40 9.33
N TYR A 155 -14.07 16.77 8.87
CA TYR A 155 -12.82 16.20 9.37
C TYR A 155 -11.73 17.24 9.61
N ALA A 156 -10.82 16.94 10.53
CA ALA A 156 -9.63 17.70 10.81
C ALA A 156 -8.43 16.76 11.03
N LEU A 157 -7.22 17.28 10.85
CA LEU A 157 -5.98 16.56 11.10
C LEU A 157 -5.32 17.15 12.34
N GLN A 158 -4.97 16.31 13.29
CA GLN A 158 -4.27 16.71 14.51
C GLN A 158 -2.86 16.10 14.52
N ALA A 159 -1.83 16.94 14.61
CA ALA A 159 -0.45 16.50 14.69
C ALA A 159 -0.15 15.82 16.04
N ILE A 160 0.61 14.73 16.02
CA ILE A 160 0.98 13.99 17.26
C ILE A 160 2.03 14.75 18.06
N ALA A 161 2.92 15.49 17.40
CA ALA A 161 4.09 16.10 18.02
C ALA A 161 3.74 17.26 18.98
N ASP A 162 2.80 18.12 18.58
CA ASP A 162 2.45 19.36 19.29
C ASP A 162 0.93 19.51 19.53
N GLY A 163 0.12 18.57 19.05
CA GLY A 163 -1.34 18.60 19.19
C GLY A 163 -2.03 19.63 18.30
N ALA A 164 -1.31 20.28 17.36
CA ALA A 164 -1.89 21.28 16.47
C ALA A 164 -2.95 20.67 15.55
N THR A 165 -4.12 21.29 15.49
CA THR A 165 -5.28 20.78 14.75
C THR A 165 -5.64 21.74 13.61
N THR A 166 -5.83 21.21 12.40
CA THR A 166 -6.33 21.99 11.27
C THR A 166 -7.80 22.37 11.48
N ASN A 167 -8.29 23.38 10.76
CA ASN A 167 -9.73 23.65 10.73
C ASN A 167 -10.49 22.45 10.15
N TYR A 168 -11.72 22.25 10.62
CA TYR A 168 -12.60 21.22 10.08
C TYR A 168 -12.99 21.56 8.64
N ALA A 169 -12.77 20.60 7.74
CA ALA A 169 -13.15 20.66 6.34
C ALA A 169 -14.29 19.70 6.06
N ALA A 170 -15.18 20.08 5.14
CA ALA A 170 -16.25 19.20 4.67
C ALA A 170 -15.64 18.05 3.88
N TYR A 171 -16.01 16.81 4.21
CA TYR A 171 -15.60 15.62 3.48
C TYR A 171 -16.58 15.33 2.35
N ALA A 172 -16.08 15.27 1.12
CA ALA A 172 -16.85 14.81 -0.02
C ALA A 172 -17.00 13.28 0.03
N ILE A 173 -18.21 12.80 0.32
CA ILE A 173 -18.50 11.36 0.45
C ILE A 173 -18.09 10.62 -0.82
N GLY A 174 -17.33 9.54 -0.65
CA GLY A 174 -16.82 8.70 -1.74
C GLY A 174 -15.43 9.09 -2.26
N THR A 175 -14.88 10.23 -1.82
CA THR A 175 -13.50 10.66 -2.14
C THR A 175 -12.51 10.22 -1.07
N THR A 176 -11.22 10.43 -1.27
CA THR A 176 -10.16 10.09 -0.31
C THR A 176 -9.56 11.33 0.36
N ILE A 177 -9.25 11.22 1.64
CA ILE A 177 -8.45 12.22 2.36
C ILE A 177 -6.99 11.79 2.24
N THR A 178 -6.17 12.60 1.59
CA THR A 178 -4.72 12.40 1.57
C THR A 178 -4.13 12.87 2.90
N LEU A 179 -3.40 11.98 3.56
CA LEU A 179 -2.76 12.28 4.83
C LEU A 179 -1.54 13.20 4.64
N PRO A 180 -1.16 14.00 5.65
CA PRO A 180 -0.02 14.91 5.57
C PRO A 180 1.33 14.18 5.71
N GLU A 181 2.43 14.91 5.68
CA GLU A 181 3.81 14.35 5.77
C GLU A 181 4.28 14.13 7.21
N TYR A 182 3.41 14.36 8.19
CA TYR A 182 3.73 14.26 9.61
C TYR A 182 2.79 13.28 10.33
N PRO A 183 3.25 12.63 11.42
CA PRO A 183 2.38 11.77 12.20
C PRO A 183 1.15 12.51 12.73
N CYS A 184 -0.04 11.95 12.53
CA CYS A 184 -1.29 12.63 12.85
C CYS A 184 -2.41 11.67 13.30
N TYR A 185 -3.42 12.23 13.95
CA TYR A 185 -4.76 11.67 14.11
C TYR A 185 -5.71 12.30 13.11
N VAL A 186 -6.69 11.53 12.64
CA VAL A 186 -7.84 12.02 11.88
C VAL A 186 -9.00 12.16 12.85
N LEU A 187 -9.49 13.38 13.00
CA LEU A 187 -10.68 13.70 13.78
C LEU A 187 -11.86 13.85 12.83
N ALA A 188 -13.01 13.26 13.12
CA ALA A 188 -14.20 13.43 12.28
C ALA A 188 -15.50 13.41 13.06
N TYR A 189 -16.49 14.20 12.63
CA TYR A 189 -17.85 14.12 13.13
C TYR A 189 -18.84 14.27 11.97
N ALA A 190 -20.07 13.83 12.17
CA ALA A 190 -21.13 13.91 11.18
C ALA A 190 -22.29 14.74 11.71
N THR A 191 -22.91 15.47 10.79
CA THR A 191 -24.01 16.41 11.04
C THR A 191 -25.15 16.12 10.08
N LYS A 192 -26.39 16.34 10.55
CA LYS A 192 -27.58 16.29 9.71
C LYS A 192 -28.64 17.17 10.33
N ALA A 193 -29.22 18.07 9.53
CA ALA A 193 -30.30 18.93 9.98
C ALA A 193 -31.44 18.10 10.60
N GLY A 194 -31.94 18.55 11.75
CA GLY A 194 -32.97 17.84 12.51
C GLY A 194 -32.48 16.72 13.42
N LEU A 195 -31.20 16.33 13.37
CA LEU A 195 -30.58 15.38 14.32
C LEU A 195 -29.54 16.10 15.18
N ALA A 196 -29.21 15.53 16.34
CA ALA A 196 -28.04 15.98 17.09
C ALA A 196 -26.76 15.52 16.39
N ASP A 197 -25.71 16.34 16.45
CA ASP A 197 -24.40 15.98 15.89
C ASP A 197 -23.84 14.70 16.53
N SER A 198 -23.02 13.99 15.76
CA SER A 198 -22.35 12.79 16.27
C SER A 198 -21.29 13.14 17.32
N ALA A 199 -20.86 12.13 18.08
CA ALA A 199 -19.58 12.24 18.79
C ALA A 199 -18.43 12.39 17.77
N VAL A 200 -17.31 12.95 18.23
CA VAL A 200 -16.09 13.06 17.42
C VAL A 200 -15.37 11.71 17.42
N LEU A 201 -15.21 11.12 16.24
CA LEU A 201 -14.27 10.04 15.97
C LEU A 201 -12.84 10.57 16.13
N VAL A 202 -12.01 9.83 16.86
CA VAL A 202 -10.55 9.97 16.85
C VAL A 202 -9.98 8.69 16.28
N SER A 203 -9.23 8.78 15.18
CA SER A 203 -8.58 7.61 14.61
C SER A 203 -7.48 7.08 15.55
N ASN A 204 -7.03 5.86 15.29
CA ASN A 204 -5.70 5.42 15.71
C ASN A 204 -4.64 6.32 15.04
N PRO A 205 -3.43 6.45 15.62
CA PRO A 205 -2.37 7.28 15.09
C PRO A 205 -1.89 6.75 13.74
N PHE A 206 -1.74 7.66 12.80
CA PHE A 206 -0.99 7.43 11.59
C PHE A 206 0.45 7.85 11.85
N THR A 207 1.34 6.86 11.98
CA THR A 207 2.77 7.10 12.03
C THR A 207 3.27 7.22 10.60
N ILE A 208 3.16 8.44 10.07
CA ILE A 208 3.73 8.79 8.77
C ILE A 208 5.15 9.14 9.07
N TYR A 209 6.10 8.33 8.59
CA TYR A 209 7.49 8.64 8.86
C TYR A 209 7.81 10.01 8.25
N GLY A 210 7.96 11.01 9.12
CA GLY A 210 8.49 12.33 8.78
C GLY A 210 9.89 12.26 8.18
N LYS A 211 10.47 11.05 8.11
CA LYS A 211 11.61 10.65 7.30
C LYS A 211 11.27 9.31 6.63
N SER A 212 10.89 9.36 5.37
CA SER A 212 10.99 8.27 4.38
C SER A 212 12.02 7.19 4.74
N THR A 213 11.77 5.92 4.40
CA THR A 213 12.71 4.84 4.67
C THR A 213 14.09 5.12 4.06
N LYS A 214 15.15 4.93 4.85
CA LYS A 214 16.53 5.12 4.41
C LYS A 214 16.97 4.08 3.38
N TYR A 215 16.43 2.88 3.48
CA TYR A 215 16.86 1.72 2.69
C TYR A 215 15.70 1.06 1.96
N MET A 216 16.04 0.33 0.91
CA MET A 216 15.19 -0.61 0.20
C MET A 216 15.95 -1.94 0.03
N TYR A 217 15.27 -3.07 0.19
CA TYR A 217 15.84 -4.41 -0.02
C TYR A 217 15.27 -5.02 -1.30
N LEU A 218 16.14 -5.36 -2.24
CA LEU A 218 15.75 -5.97 -3.50
C LEU A 218 15.71 -7.49 -3.37
N VAL A 219 14.60 -8.08 -3.85
CA VAL A 219 14.35 -9.53 -3.84
C VAL A 219 15.03 -10.19 -5.03
N PRO A 220 16.05 -11.05 -4.83
CA PRO A 220 16.84 -11.62 -5.91
C PRO A 220 16.10 -12.77 -6.59
N PHE A 221 16.12 -12.78 -7.93
CA PHE A 221 15.46 -13.82 -8.72
C PHE A 221 16.40 -14.50 -9.71
N TYR A 222 16.46 -14.00 -10.95
CA TYR A 222 17.21 -14.59 -12.05
C TYR A 222 17.95 -13.49 -12.80
N ASN A 223 19.29 -13.59 -12.87
CA ASN A 223 20.14 -12.50 -13.34
C ASN A 223 20.62 -12.66 -14.80
N GLY A 224 20.16 -13.67 -15.52
CA GLY A 224 20.64 -14.02 -16.87
C GLY A 224 21.62 -15.20 -16.90
N TYR A 225 22.33 -15.44 -15.80
CA TYR A 225 23.24 -16.59 -15.64
C TYR A 225 22.60 -17.74 -14.87
N GLY A 226 21.68 -17.43 -13.96
CA GLY A 226 20.97 -18.40 -13.14
C GLY A 226 20.12 -17.73 -12.07
N PHE A 227 19.44 -18.55 -11.27
CA PHE A 227 18.82 -18.07 -10.04
C PHE A 227 19.90 -17.73 -9.01
N HIS A 228 19.75 -16.61 -8.30
CA HIS A 228 20.75 -16.15 -7.33
C HIS A 228 20.11 -15.74 -5.99
N GLY A 229 20.94 -15.66 -4.95
CA GLY A 229 20.56 -15.26 -3.59
C GLY A 229 21.17 -13.94 -3.14
N LEU A 230 21.51 -13.04 -4.08
CA LEU A 230 22.16 -11.76 -3.79
C LEU A 230 21.14 -10.71 -3.33
N VAL A 231 20.69 -10.82 -2.08
CA VAL A 231 19.79 -9.81 -1.49
C VAL A 231 20.57 -8.51 -1.36
N THR A 232 20.02 -7.44 -1.92
CA THR A 232 20.74 -6.17 -2.05
C THR A 232 19.99 -5.06 -1.34
N GLN A 233 20.63 -4.45 -0.35
CA GLN A 233 20.19 -3.21 0.28
C GLN A 233 20.66 -2.02 -0.54
N VAL A 234 19.75 -1.10 -0.83
CA VAL A 234 20.01 0.17 -1.52
C VAL A 234 19.72 1.32 -0.55
N GLN A 235 20.70 2.19 -0.32
CA GLN A 235 20.49 3.45 0.40
C GLN A 235 19.84 4.51 -0.51
N LEU A 236 18.76 5.13 -0.04
CA LEU A 236 17.88 5.99 -0.84
C LEU A 236 18.13 7.50 -0.64
N ASP A 237 18.68 7.88 0.51
CA ASP A 237 18.78 9.26 1.01
C ASP A 237 20.18 9.90 0.83
N VAL A 238 20.97 9.37 -0.10
CA VAL A 238 22.36 9.77 -0.30
C VAL A 238 22.42 11.25 -0.73
N GLN A 239 23.29 12.01 -0.06
CA GLN A 239 23.54 13.41 -0.42
C GLN A 239 24.52 13.49 -1.59
N GLY A 240 24.18 14.29 -2.60
CA GLY A 240 25.01 14.47 -3.79
C GLY A 240 26.32 15.21 -3.53
N VAL A 241 27.34 14.90 -4.33
CA VAL A 241 28.65 15.57 -4.29
C VAL A 241 28.73 16.62 -5.40
N LYS A 242 28.53 17.90 -5.08
CA LYS A 242 28.87 19.02 -5.98
C LYS A 242 30.02 19.85 -5.39
N ARG A 243 31.09 20.08 -6.14
CA ARG A 243 32.18 21.00 -5.73
C ARG A 243 31.79 22.46 -6.08
N PRO A 244 32.17 23.51 -5.30
CA PRO A 244 32.82 23.56 -3.98
C PRO A 244 31.85 24.02 -2.85
N ARG A 245 30.58 23.58 -2.88
CA ARG A 245 29.62 23.79 -1.78
C ARG A 245 28.75 22.54 -1.64
N PRO A 246 28.44 22.08 -0.42
CA PRO A 246 27.53 20.96 -0.21
C PRO A 246 26.28 21.14 -1.07
N SER A 247 25.98 20.14 -1.89
CA SER A 247 24.81 20.18 -2.76
C SER A 247 23.59 20.27 -1.85
N ARG A 248 22.77 21.31 -2.05
CA ARG A 248 21.36 21.28 -1.69
C ARG A 248 20.60 20.47 -2.74
N VAL A 249 21.17 19.37 -3.26
CA VAL A 249 20.51 18.42 -4.16
C VAL A 249 20.58 16.96 -3.66
N LEU A 250 19.44 16.27 -3.59
CA LEU A 250 19.37 14.82 -3.38
C LEU A 250 19.74 14.14 -4.71
N GLU A 251 20.86 13.42 -4.72
CA GLU A 251 21.33 12.72 -5.92
C GLU A 251 21.26 11.22 -5.67
N PHE A 252 20.55 10.48 -6.54
CA PHE A 252 20.39 9.03 -6.37
C PHE A 252 21.66 8.26 -6.71
N THR A 253 22.61 8.88 -7.41
CA THR A 253 23.78 8.23 -8.00
C THR A 253 25.00 9.13 -8.00
N ASP A 254 26.16 8.51 -8.16
CA ASP A 254 27.43 9.21 -8.26
C ASP A 254 27.67 9.68 -9.69
N ILE A 255 27.81 10.99 -9.86
CA ILE A 255 28.09 11.64 -11.14
C ILE A 255 29.42 11.19 -11.77
N ASN A 256 30.38 10.72 -10.98
CA ASN A 256 31.71 10.31 -11.47
C ASN A 256 31.71 8.93 -12.14
N THR A 257 30.58 8.22 -12.07
CA THR A 257 30.43 6.90 -12.66
C THR A 257 30.03 6.99 -14.14
N THR A 258 30.00 5.85 -14.83
CA THR A 258 29.66 5.83 -16.26
C THR A 258 28.24 6.35 -16.45
N LEU A 259 28.11 7.41 -17.26
CA LEU A 259 26.85 8.14 -17.51
C LEU A 259 26.19 8.74 -16.25
N GLY A 260 26.94 8.89 -15.15
CA GLY A 260 26.48 9.46 -13.89
C GLY A 260 25.37 8.68 -13.18
N ILE A 261 25.29 7.36 -13.41
CA ILE A 261 24.20 6.50 -12.90
C ILE A 261 24.66 5.30 -12.06
N GLY A 262 25.94 5.15 -11.79
CA GLY A 262 26.45 4.17 -10.84
C GLY A 262 26.23 4.57 -9.38
N PRO A 263 26.40 3.62 -8.45
CA PRO A 263 26.23 3.87 -7.02
C PRO A 263 27.37 4.72 -6.44
N TYR A 264 27.07 5.42 -5.35
CA TYR A 264 28.09 5.94 -4.44
C TYR A 264 28.80 4.82 -3.66
N ALA A 265 29.98 5.13 -3.13
CA ALA A 265 30.66 4.25 -2.17
C ALA A 265 29.73 3.92 -0.98
N ASN A 266 29.57 2.63 -0.70
CA ASN A 266 28.70 2.06 0.35
C ASN A 266 27.18 2.25 0.16
N GLN A 267 26.71 2.80 -0.96
CA GLN A 267 25.27 2.92 -1.23
C GLN A 267 24.58 1.56 -1.38
N LEU A 268 25.31 0.55 -1.87
CA LEU A 268 24.83 -0.81 -2.03
C LEU A 268 25.55 -1.75 -1.06
N GLN A 269 24.78 -2.57 -0.34
CA GLN A 269 25.27 -3.67 0.47
C GLN A 269 24.58 -4.97 0.04
N THR A 270 25.33 -6.06 -0.09
CA THR A 270 24.79 -7.33 -0.62
C THR A 270 25.13 -8.47 0.32
N ILE A 271 24.12 -9.30 0.62
CA ILE A 271 24.29 -10.56 1.33
C ILE A 271 24.04 -11.69 0.33
N ASN A 272 25.00 -12.60 0.22
CA ASN A 272 24.88 -13.77 -0.65
C ASN A 272 24.30 -14.96 0.11
N LEU A 273 22.98 -15.18 -0.01
CA LEU A 273 22.30 -16.27 0.67
C LEU A 273 22.75 -17.66 0.20
N THR A 274 23.18 -17.80 -1.06
CA THR A 274 23.66 -19.10 -1.59
C THR A 274 24.98 -19.55 -0.96
N ALA A 275 25.72 -18.64 -0.33
CA ALA A 275 26.91 -18.99 0.45
C ALA A 275 26.57 -19.64 1.80
N TYR A 276 25.34 -19.43 2.31
CA TYR A 276 24.86 -20.04 3.55
C TYR A 276 24.16 -21.38 3.28
N ASP A 277 23.25 -21.39 2.29
CA ASP A 277 22.59 -22.60 1.82
C ASP A 277 22.34 -22.46 0.31
N PRO A 278 22.86 -23.39 -0.54
CA PRO A 278 22.75 -23.30 -2.00
C PRO A 278 21.31 -23.30 -2.51
N ARG A 279 20.33 -23.72 -1.69
CA ARG A 279 18.90 -23.69 -2.02
C ARG A 279 18.30 -22.28 -1.95
N LEU A 280 18.96 -21.34 -1.27
CA LEU A 280 18.48 -19.97 -1.05
C LEU A 280 18.78 -19.06 -2.25
N ALA A 281 18.15 -19.39 -3.38
CA ALA A 281 18.19 -18.62 -4.60
C ALA A 281 16.79 -18.52 -5.21
N GLY A 282 16.56 -17.44 -5.96
CA GLY A 282 15.36 -17.27 -6.76
C GLY A 282 14.08 -17.12 -5.94
N PHE A 283 13.97 -15.95 -5.31
CA PHE A 283 12.81 -15.50 -4.56
C PHE A 283 11.94 -14.60 -5.42
N TYR A 284 10.63 -14.67 -5.24
CA TYR A 284 9.71 -13.88 -6.07
C TYR A 284 9.11 -12.68 -5.33
N ASP A 285 9.01 -12.77 -4.01
CA ASP A 285 8.44 -11.74 -3.16
C ASP A 285 9.11 -11.68 -1.80
N GLY A 286 8.77 -10.68 -0.99
CA GLY A 286 9.27 -10.57 0.37
C GLY A 286 8.50 -9.55 1.19
N PHE A 287 8.61 -9.65 2.51
CA PHE A 287 8.11 -8.64 3.43
C PHE A 287 9.06 -8.47 4.61
N THR A 288 9.08 -7.28 5.18
CA THR A 288 9.44 -7.10 6.59
C THR A 288 8.15 -6.93 7.38
N GLY A 289 8.18 -7.17 8.68
CA GLY A 289 6.96 -7.01 9.49
C GLY A 289 7.00 -5.80 10.41
N ALA A 290 5.80 -5.27 10.68
CA ALA A 290 5.38 -4.64 11.92
C ALA A 290 3.85 -4.46 11.87
N PHE A 291 3.14 -4.72 12.97
CA PHE A 291 1.85 -4.09 13.26
C PHE A 291 1.82 -3.61 14.71
N VAL A 292 1.18 -2.46 14.89
CA VAL A 292 1.03 -1.69 16.13
C VAL A 292 -0.13 -2.24 16.96
N SER A 293 0.09 -2.63 18.21
CA SER A 293 -1.01 -2.75 19.18
C SER A 293 -1.16 -1.44 19.96
N HIS A 294 -2.40 -0.98 20.14
CA HIS A 294 -2.73 0.07 21.10
C HIS A 294 -2.86 -0.51 22.49
N ALA A 295 -2.22 0.15 23.45
CA ALA A 295 -2.45 -0.07 24.86
C ALA A 295 -3.81 0.54 25.25
N SER A 296 -4.81 -0.30 25.52
CA SER A 296 -5.69 -0.11 26.66
C SER A 296 -6.48 -1.39 26.93
N THR A 297 -5.89 -2.27 27.75
CA THR A 297 -6.50 -3.13 28.80
C THR A 297 -5.79 -4.47 28.87
N SER A 298 -5.71 -4.98 30.10
CA SER A 298 -4.95 -6.15 30.53
C SER A 298 -5.25 -7.41 29.70
N THR A 299 -4.16 -8.01 29.19
CA THR A 299 -4.01 -9.39 28.65
C THR A 299 -3.97 -9.51 27.12
N ALA A 300 -2.76 -9.34 26.55
CA ALA A 300 -2.08 -10.25 25.61
C ALA A 300 -0.87 -9.51 24.97
N HIS A 301 0.35 -9.96 25.26
CA HIS A 301 1.56 -9.54 24.58
C HIS A 301 1.66 -10.24 23.21
N PHE A 302 1.83 -9.49 22.13
CA PHE A 302 2.08 -10.01 20.77
C PHE A 302 3.07 -9.08 20.06
N GLU A 303 4.31 -9.57 19.85
CA GLU A 303 5.40 -8.85 19.19
C GLU A 303 5.53 -9.30 17.73
N ILE A 304 5.61 -8.33 16.80
CA ILE A 304 5.74 -8.55 15.36
C ILE A 304 6.93 -7.74 14.86
N ALA A 305 7.94 -8.44 14.34
CA ALA A 305 9.01 -8.06 13.42
C ALA A 305 9.83 -6.78 13.65
N VAL A 306 9.55 -6.03 14.71
CA VAL A 306 10.52 -5.26 15.48
C VAL A 306 10.57 -5.91 16.85
N ALA A 307 11.39 -6.95 16.99
CA ALA A 307 11.54 -7.63 18.27
C ALA A 307 12.55 -6.84 19.11
N THR A 308 12.22 -6.63 20.39
CA THR A 308 13.26 -6.19 21.34
C THR A 308 14.02 -7.43 21.77
N VAL A 309 15.15 -7.68 21.11
CA VAL A 309 16.00 -8.85 21.36
C VAL A 309 17.07 -8.48 22.38
N GLU A 310 17.27 -9.34 23.37
CA GLU A 310 18.43 -9.25 24.26
C GLU A 310 19.61 -9.98 23.65
N TYR A 311 20.77 -9.35 23.68
CA TYR A 311 22.02 -9.89 23.20
C TYR A 311 23.03 -10.02 24.32
N VAL A 312 23.84 -11.07 24.21
CA VAL A 312 25.09 -11.21 24.93
C VAL A 312 26.22 -10.87 23.96
N ASN A 313 27.11 -9.97 24.38
CA ASN A 313 28.32 -9.68 23.63
C ASN A 313 29.44 -10.64 24.06
N VAL A 314 29.81 -11.57 23.18
CA VAL A 314 30.73 -12.66 23.50
C VAL A 314 31.94 -12.70 22.59
N SER A 315 33.07 -13.12 23.15
CA SER A 315 34.27 -13.47 22.41
C SER A 315 34.34 -14.98 22.31
N LEU A 316 34.25 -15.51 21.09
CA LEU A 316 34.39 -16.94 20.83
C LEU A 316 35.83 -17.38 21.08
N GLN A 317 36.00 -18.55 21.70
CA GLN A 317 37.22 -19.11 22.32
C GLN A 317 38.56 -19.11 21.57
N SER A 318 38.65 -18.64 20.32
CA SER A 318 39.86 -18.77 19.49
C SER A 318 40.68 -17.50 19.30
N PHE A 319 40.23 -16.32 19.75
CA PHE A 319 40.97 -15.08 19.49
C PHE A 319 40.92 -14.09 20.65
N ARG A 320 42.02 -14.05 21.42
CA ARG A 320 42.29 -13.04 22.48
C ARG A 320 42.54 -11.62 21.92
N ASN A 321 41.85 -11.24 20.85
CA ASN A 321 42.03 -9.93 20.21
C ASN A 321 40.71 -9.17 20.28
N THR A 322 40.77 -7.90 20.70
CA THR A 322 39.64 -6.99 20.95
C THR A 322 38.75 -6.72 19.73
N SER A 323 39.08 -7.29 18.56
CA SER A 323 38.44 -7.08 17.27
C SER A 323 37.45 -8.18 16.84
N ARG A 324 37.09 -9.15 17.70
CA ARG A 324 36.25 -10.32 17.33
C ARG A 324 35.03 -10.59 18.21
N TRP A 325 34.60 -9.61 18.97
CA TRP A 325 33.32 -9.65 19.68
C TRP A 325 32.17 -9.87 18.70
N VAL A 326 31.22 -10.74 19.03
CA VAL A 326 30.02 -11.04 18.24
C VAL A 326 28.80 -10.92 19.16
N LEU A 327 27.72 -10.35 18.65
CA LEU A 327 26.44 -10.38 19.37
C LEU A 327 25.69 -11.65 19.02
N ILE A 328 25.35 -12.39 20.07
CA ILE A 328 24.55 -13.60 19.99
C ILE A 328 23.26 -13.35 20.75
N PRO A 329 22.08 -13.66 20.18
CA PRO A 329 20.82 -13.62 20.91
C PRO A 329 20.92 -14.41 22.21
N THR A 330 20.45 -13.85 23.33
CA THR A 330 20.59 -14.49 24.66
C THR A 330 19.96 -15.89 24.70
N ASP A 331 18.87 -16.11 23.97
CA ASP A 331 18.17 -17.39 23.85
C ASP A 331 18.93 -18.44 23.03
N ALA A 332 19.82 -18.00 22.13
CA ALA A 332 20.67 -18.87 21.31
C ALA A 332 22.07 -19.08 21.91
N PHE A 333 22.45 -18.33 22.95
CA PHE A 333 23.78 -18.40 23.53
C PHE A 333 23.91 -19.58 24.50
N ALA A 334 24.74 -20.57 24.14
CA ALA A 334 25.18 -21.63 25.03
C ALA A 334 26.66 -21.40 25.41
N PRO A 335 26.98 -21.13 26.69
CA PRO A 335 28.35 -20.85 27.10
C PRO A 335 29.23 -22.09 26.95
N ALA A 336 30.34 -21.96 26.21
CA ALA A 336 31.41 -22.95 26.17
C ALA A 336 32.50 -22.61 27.19
N MET A 337 33.42 -23.55 27.47
CA MET A 337 34.67 -23.17 28.14
C MET A 337 35.31 -22.01 27.37
N GLY A 338 36.06 -21.12 28.03
CA GLY A 338 36.82 -20.00 27.45
C GLY A 338 36.09 -18.93 26.61
N ASP A 339 34.76 -18.98 26.52
CA ASP A 339 33.99 -17.84 26.06
C ASP A 339 34.12 -16.71 27.09
N TYR A 340 34.35 -15.49 26.63
CA TYR A 340 34.34 -14.31 27.48
C TYR A 340 33.10 -13.48 27.17
N VAL A 341 32.33 -13.10 28.19
CA VAL A 341 31.15 -12.23 28.07
C VAL A 341 31.57 -10.81 28.46
N TYR A 342 31.43 -9.86 27.54
CA TYR A 342 31.75 -8.45 27.78
C TYR A 342 30.56 -7.67 28.36
N ASN A 343 29.37 -7.90 27.80
CA ASN A 343 28.13 -7.31 28.29
C ASN A 343 27.00 -8.34 28.17
N PRO A 344 26.40 -8.77 29.29
CA PRO A 344 25.37 -9.82 29.30
C PRO A 344 23.97 -9.33 28.89
N SER A 345 23.73 -8.02 28.75
CA SER A 345 22.38 -7.52 28.48
C SER A 345 22.41 -6.29 27.57
N LEU A 346 22.36 -6.53 26.26
CA LEU A 346 22.20 -5.50 25.24
C LEU A 346 20.84 -5.67 24.57
N ARG A 347 19.86 -4.85 24.96
CA ARG A 347 18.55 -4.80 24.31
C ARG A 347 18.62 -4.01 23.01
N ARG A 348 18.13 -4.57 21.91
CA ARG A 348 18.02 -3.87 20.62
C ARG A 348 16.70 -4.18 19.94
N GLN A 349 16.20 -3.20 19.20
CA GLN A 349 15.09 -3.39 18.28
C GLN A 349 15.64 -3.94 16.97
N GLU A 350 15.10 -5.07 16.53
CA GLU A 350 15.61 -5.82 15.39
C GLU A 350 14.51 -6.10 14.39
N GLU A 351 14.79 -5.84 13.11
CA GLU A 351 13.89 -6.09 11.99
C GLU A 351 14.36 -7.25 11.12
N TYR A 352 13.41 -8.05 10.65
CA TYR A 352 13.68 -9.22 9.82
C TYR A 352 13.01 -9.12 8.45
N LEU A 353 13.76 -9.46 7.41
CA LEU A 353 13.30 -9.63 6.05
C LEU A 353 12.98 -11.12 5.80
N TYR A 354 11.76 -11.40 5.38
CA TYR A 354 11.30 -12.73 5.00
C TYR A 354 11.15 -12.80 3.48
N LEU A 355 11.73 -13.82 2.86
CA LEU A 355 11.73 -13.99 1.40
C LEU A 355 10.88 -15.19 0.98
N CYS A 356 10.07 -14.97 -0.05
CA CYS A 356 9.16 -15.94 -0.65
C CYS A 356 9.89 -16.80 -1.68
N PRO A 357 10.12 -18.10 -1.40
CA PRO A 357 10.87 -18.97 -2.31
C PRO A 357 10.04 -19.33 -3.52
N TYR A 358 10.63 -19.22 -4.71
CA TYR A 358 9.97 -19.63 -5.94
C TYR A 358 10.72 -20.78 -6.61
N GLN A 359 11.90 -20.52 -7.16
CA GLN A 359 12.62 -21.49 -7.98
C GLN A 359 14.12 -21.25 -7.90
N ASN A 360 14.90 -22.32 -7.79
CA ASN A 360 16.36 -22.27 -7.85
C ASN A 360 16.88 -23.20 -8.95
N ALA A 361 18.20 -23.45 -8.99
CA ALA A 361 18.83 -24.32 -9.97
C ALA A 361 18.34 -25.79 -9.92
N GLN A 362 17.77 -26.23 -8.80
CA GLN A 362 17.26 -27.59 -8.59
C GLN A 362 15.76 -27.75 -8.90
N GLY A 363 15.04 -26.65 -9.14
CA GLY A 363 13.59 -26.65 -9.37
C GLY A 363 12.85 -25.70 -8.42
N TYR A 364 11.54 -25.93 -8.24
CA TYR A 364 10.73 -25.13 -7.33
C TYR A 364 11.20 -25.33 -5.88
N SER A 365 11.33 -24.23 -5.13
CA SER A 365 11.85 -24.23 -3.75
C SER A 365 10.73 -23.99 -2.74
N GLY A 366 10.83 -24.63 -1.58
CA GLY A 366 9.97 -24.45 -0.41
C GLY A 366 10.68 -23.86 0.81
N VAL A 367 11.92 -23.37 0.64
CA VAL A 367 12.76 -22.91 1.75
C VAL A 367 12.62 -21.40 1.94
N ILE A 368 11.88 -20.99 2.97
CA ILE A 368 11.73 -19.58 3.35
C ILE A 368 13.00 -19.10 4.02
N ALA A 369 13.55 -17.96 3.58
CA ALA A 369 14.66 -17.29 4.24
C ALA A 369 14.15 -16.18 5.16
N LYS A 370 14.66 -16.14 6.39
CA LYS A 370 14.51 -15.03 7.35
C LYS A 370 15.89 -14.42 7.57
N LEU A 371 16.06 -13.17 7.15
CA LEU A 371 17.31 -12.42 7.23
C LEU A 371 17.18 -11.30 8.25
N ASN A 372 18.10 -11.19 9.20
CA ASN A 372 18.18 -10.00 10.05
C ASN A 372 18.78 -8.84 9.23
N VAL A 373 18.05 -7.72 9.12
CA VAL A 373 18.47 -6.59 8.27
C VAL A 373 19.68 -5.83 8.82
N ARG A 374 20.01 -6.00 10.09
CA ARG A 374 21.26 -5.52 10.67
C ARG A 374 22.48 -6.13 10.00
N GLY A 375 22.33 -7.31 9.39
CA GLY A 375 23.39 -7.98 8.65
C GLY A 375 24.02 -7.17 7.52
N PHE A 376 23.32 -6.14 7.02
CA PHE A 376 23.85 -5.23 5.99
C PHE A 376 24.75 -4.13 6.56
N GLN A 377 24.80 -3.94 7.89
CA GLN A 377 25.63 -2.93 8.51
C GLN A 377 27.06 -3.44 8.67
N ALA A 378 28.04 -2.62 8.27
CA ALA A 378 29.45 -2.91 8.50
C ALA A 378 29.74 -2.98 10.01
N SER A 379 30.62 -3.89 10.43
CA SER A 379 31.07 -3.94 11.81
C SER A 379 31.73 -2.61 12.20
N THR A 380 31.24 -1.98 13.26
CA THR A 380 31.84 -0.77 13.81
C THR A 380 32.35 -1.03 15.22
N LYS A 381 33.16 -0.12 15.76
CA LYS A 381 33.66 -0.20 17.14
C LYS A 381 32.51 -0.34 18.18
N ASN A 382 31.32 0.16 17.87
CA ASN A 382 30.15 0.16 18.76
C ASN A 382 29.16 -0.97 18.43
N ASP A 383 29.16 -1.48 17.20
CA ASP A 383 28.30 -2.55 16.72
C ASP A 383 29.13 -3.71 16.17
N PRO A 384 29.44 -4.72 17.00
CA PRO A 384 30.11 -5.93 16.54
C PRO A 384 29.25 -6.69 15.52
N PRO A 385 29.87 -7.56 14.69
CA PRO A 385 29.16 -8.45 13.79
C PRO A 385 28.10 -9.29 14.52
N PHE A 386 27.02 -9.59 13.82
CA PHE A 386 25.87 -10.34 14.33
C PHE A 386 25.85 -11.75 13.74
N SER A 387 25.50 -12.76 14.55
CA SER A 387 25.32 -14.15 14.10
C SER A 387 24.27 -14.90 14.94
N PRO A 388 23.41 -15.73 14.33
CA PRO A 388 23.30 -16.00 12.90
C PRO A 388 22.54 -14.91 12.13
N LEU A 389 23.02 -14.57 10.92
CA LEU A 389 22.40 -13.57 10.05
C LEU A 389 21.14 -14.08 9.35
N VAL A 390 21.14 -15.37 9.01
CA VAL A 390 20.14 -16.03 8.16
C VAL A 390 19.57 -17.24 8.88
N HIS A 391 18.25 -17.35 8.89
CA HIS A 391 17.51 -18.53 9.32
C HIS A 391 16.69 -19.07 8.15
N THR A 392 16.42 -20.37 8.16
CA THR A 392 15.65 -21.04 7.12
C THR A 392 14.49 -21.83 7.72
N LEU A 393 13.35 -21.82 7.03
CA LEU A 393 12.21 -22.69 7.31
C LEU A 393 11.91 -23.48 6.04
N ASP A 394 12.12 -24.80 6.09
CA ASP A 394 11.92 -25.69 4.96
C ASP A 394 10.51 -26.32 4.99
N LEU A 395 9.62 -25.80 4.14
CA LEU A 395 8.23 -26.26 4.07
C LEU A 395 8.11 -27.68 3.50
N THR A 396 9.13 -28.18 2.77
CA THR A 396 9.06 -29.53 2.20
C THR A 396 9.19 -30.63 3.25
N GLN A 397 9.62 -30.28 4.46
CA GLN A 397 9.62 -31.18 5.62
C GLN A 397 8.22 -31.43 6.18
N ILE A 398 7.27 -30.54 5.88
CA ILE A 398 5.86 -30.67 6.27
C ILE A 398 5.11 -31.41 5.17
N ASP A 399 5.26 -30.95 3.93
CA ASP A 399 4.70 -31.56 2.74
C ASP A 399 5.58 -31.23 1.54
N ALA A 400 6.07 -32.26 0.85
CA ALA A 400 7.00 -32.13 -0.28
C ALA A 400 6.44 -31.30 -1.45
N SER A 401 5.11 -31.15 -1.54
CA SER A 401 4.45 -30.35 -2.56
C SER A 401 4.50 -28.84 -2.31
N LEU A 402 4.84 -28.39 -1.09
CA LEU A 402 4.90 -26.98 -0.68
C LEU A 402 6.15 -26.28 -1.22
N THR A 403 6.15 -26.03 -2.52
CA THR A 403 7.21 -25.33 -3.26
C THR A 403 6.64 -24.30 -4.24
N GLY A 404 7.43 -23.31 -4.64
CA GLY A 404 7.07 -22.37 -5.71
C GLY A 404 5.97 -21.37 -5.35
N PHE A 405 6.29 -20.54 -4.35
CA PHE A 405 5.45 -19.47 -3.86
C PHE A 405 5.75 -18.16 -4.62
N SER A 406 4.72 -17.42 -4.98
CA SER A 406 4.88 -16.19 -5.77
C SER A 406 4.40 -14.92 -5.07
N ALA A 407 3.83 -15.04 -3.88
CA ALA A 407 3.42 -13.90 -3.09
C ALA A 407 3.58 -14.21 -1.61
N CYS A 408 3.96 -13.20 -0.83
CA CYS A 408 3.91 -13.29 0.61
C CYS A 408 3.56 -11.95 1.24
N PHE A 409 2.95 -11.99 2.42
CA PHE A 409 2.60 -10.82 3.20
C PHE A 409 2.55 -11.17 4.69
N THR A 410 2.43 -10.16 5.55
CA THR A 410 2.27 -10.37 6.99
C THR A 410 1.00 -9.72 7.50
N SER A 411 0.39 -10.34 8.50
CA SER A 411 -0.69 -9.77 9.31
C SER A 411 -0.59 -10.34 10.72
N GLY A 412 -0.57 -9.48 11.73
CA GLY A 412 -0.29 -9.93 13.08
C GLY A 412 1.09 -10.61 13.18
N ASN A 413 1.20 -11.61 14.05
CA ASN A 413 2.42 -12.43 14.19
C ASN A 413 2.53 -13.53 13.12
N TYR A 414 1.82 -13.40 12.02
CA TYR A 414 1.80 -14.40 10.97
C TYR A 414 2.38 -13.87 9.66
N GLY A 415 3.18 -14.70 9.01
CA GLY A 415 3.56 -14.58 7.61
C GLY A 415 2.71 -15.51 6.77
N TYR A 416 2.21 -15.04 5.64
CA TYR A 416 1.38 -15.79 4.71
C TYR A 416 2.13 -15.95 3.41
N PHE A 417 2.22 -17.19 2.90
CA PHE A 417 2.92 -17.54 1.66
C PHE A 417 1.92 -18.22 0.74
N VAL A 418 1.75 -17.66 -0.46
CA VAL A 418 0.74 -18.12 -1.42
C VAL A 418 1.43 -18.87 -2.55
N GLN A 419 1.09 -20.14 -2.67
CA GLN A 419 1.67 -21.01 -3.67
C GLN A 419 1.12 -20.67 -5.06
N ARG A 420 2.00 -20.67 -6.05
CA ARG A 420 1.61 -20.51 -7.46
C ARG A 420 1.69 -21.82 -8.22
N ARG A 421 2.87 -22.45 -8.16
CA ARG A 421 3.21 -23.56 -9.04
C ARG A 421 4.27 -24.40 -8.36
N ASN A 422 4.18 -25.71 -8.50
CA ASN A 422 5.21 -26.64 -8.07
C ASN A 422 5.60 -27.57 -9.23
N ALA A 423 6.37 -28.62 -8.93
CA ALA A 423 6.78 -29.63 -9.91
C ALA A 423 5.59 -30.33 -10.61
N ASN A 424 4.42 -30.37 -9.97
CA ASN A 424 3.20 -31.01 -10.50
C ASN A 424 2.32 -30.06 -11.32
N GLY A 425 2.68 -28.77 -11.45
CA GLY A 425 1.91 -27.77 -12.17
C GLY A 425 1.37 -26.66 -11.27
N LEU A 426 0.26 -26.04 -11.67
CA LEU A 426 -0.36 -24.97 -10.87
C LEU A 426 -0.86 -25.53 -9.54
N ALA A 427 -0.59 -24.80 -8.46
CA ALA A 427 -0.93 -25.19 -7.10
C ALA A 427 -1.61 -24.02 -6.37
N GLY A 428 -2.21 -24.32 -5.21
CA GLY A 428 -3.14 -23.41 -4.53
C GLY A 428 -3.08 -23.45 -3.01
N CYS A 429 -2.01 -23.99 -2.43
CA CYS A 429 -1.87 -23.98 -0.98
C CYS A 429 -1.49 -22.58 -0.47
N ILE A 430 -2.10 -22.19 0.65
CA ILE A 430 -1.75 -20.98 1.39
C ILE A 430 -1.14 -21.44 2.71
N VAL A 431 0.07 -20.98 3.00
CA VAL A 431 0.82 -21.36 4.19
C VAL A 431 0.86 -20.18 5.14
N ARG A 432 0.34 -20.36 6.36
CA ARG A 432 0.46 -19.42 7.48
C ARG A 432 1.58 -19.87 8.39
N VAL A 433 2.54 -18.99 8.64
CA VAL A 433 3.72 -19.22 9.48
C VAL A 433 3.65 -18.29 10.68
N ASP A 434 3.64 -18.85 11.89
CA ASP A 434 3.85 -18.11 13.13
C ASP A 434 5.31 -17.64 13.19
N LEU A 435 5.51 -16.32 13.09
CA LEU A 435 6.83 -15.71 12.97
C LEU A 435 7.64 -15.78 14.27
N ALA A 436 6.96 -15.87 15.43
CA ALA A 436 7.59 -16.07 16.72
C ALA A 436 8.13 -17.49 16.90
N ARG A 437 7.56 -18.46 16.16
CA ARG A 437 7.95 -19.88 16.22
C ARG A 437 8.75 -20.33 15.00
N PHE A 438 9.30 -19.41 14.22
CA PHE A 438 9.99 -19.70 12.95
C PHE A 438 11.07 -20.80 13.04
N GLY A 439 11.73 -20.94 14.19
CA GLY A 439 12.75 -21.97 14.45
C GLY A 439 12.21 -23.40 14.70
N THR A 440 10.89 -23.57 14.86
CA THR A 440 10.25 -24.87 15.15
C THR A 440 9.19 -25.19 14.09
N PRO A 441 9.58 -25.78 12.94
CA PRO A 441 8.71 -25.90 11.76
C PRO A 441 7.35 -26.57 12.01
N SER A 442 7.33 -27.67 12.78
CA SER A 442 6.13 -28.48 13.02
C SER A 442 5.05 -27.77 13.85
N SER A 443 5.41 -26.75 14.64
CA SER A 443 4.48 -25.98 15.46
C SER A 443 4.20 -24.57 14.93
N ALA A 444 4.98 -24.11 13.95
CA ALA A 444 4.88 -22.77 13.38
C ALA A 444 3.93 -22.70 12.17
N VAL A 445 3.72 -23.82 11.48
CA VAL A 445 3.11 -23.81 10.15
C VAL A 445 1.68 -24.36 10.17
N THR A 446 0.75 -23.61 9.58
CA THR A 446 -0.59 -24.07 9.23
C THR A 446 -0.77 -23.98 7.72
N VAL A 447 -1.30 -25.04 7.10
CA VAL A 447 -1.50 -25.11 5.64
C VAL A 447 -3.00 -25.13 5.35
N LEU A 448 -3.43 -24.24 4.46
CA LEU A 448 -4.79 -24.22 3.91
C LEU A 448 -4.71 -24.63 2.44
N ASN A 449 -5.28 -25.79 2.11
CA ASN A 449 -5.38 -26.23 0.72
C ASN A 449 -6.62 -25.63 0.05
N ALA A 450 -6.44 -24.54 -0.70
CA ALA A 450 -7.56 -23.88 -1.37
C ALA A 450 -8.16 -24.74 -2.50
N THR A 451 -7.37 -25.61 -3.14
CA THR A 451 -7.86 -26.47 -4.23
C THR A 451 -8.86 -27.54 -3.76
N ALA A 452 -8.78 -27.91 -2.48
CA ALA A 452 -9.74 -28.80 -1.85
C ALA A 452 -11.10 -28.13 -1.59
N ILE A 453 -11.13 -26.79 -1.52
CA ILE A 453 -12.36 -25.99 -1.33
C ILE A 453 -12.99 -25.69 -2.70
N ASP A 454 -12.20 -25.19 -3.64
CA ASP A 454 -12.59 -24.97 -5.04
C ASP A 454 -11.39 -25.30 -5.93
N ALA A 455 -11.56 -26.26 -6.84
CA ALA A 455 -10.51 -26.73 -7.73
C ALA A 455 -9.94 -25.63 -8.65
N ARG A 456 -10.63 -24.48 -8.78
CA ARG A 456 -10.18 -23.32 -9.55
C ARG A 456 -9.11 -22.49 -8.83
N PHE A 457 -8.94 -22.65 -7.51
CA PHE A 457 -7.96 -21.90 -6.72
C PHE A 457 -6.52 -22.40 -6.94
N VAL A 458 -5.98 -22.16 -8.13
CA VAL A 458 -4.61 -22.52 -8.50
C VAL A 458 -3.90 -21.36 -9.20
N GLY A 459 -2.58 -21.28 -9.08
CA GLY A 459 -1.80 -20.33 -9.89
C GLY A 459 -1.86 -18.88 -9.39
N PHE A 460 -1.90 -18.67 -8.07
CA PHE A 460 -1.95 -17.33 -7.50
C PHE A 460 -0.74 -16.48 -7.88
N SER A 461 -1.01 -15.21 -8.23
CA SER A 461 -0.02 -14.23 -8.71
C SER A 461 0.17 -13.06 -7.74
N GLY A 462 -0.60 -13.02 -6.65
CA GLY A 462 -0.53 -12.03 -5.57
C GLY A 462 -1.37 -12.44 -4.36
N ALA A 463 -1.24 -11.70 -3.24
CA ALA A 463 -2.01 -11.92 -2.02
C ALA A 463 -3.54 -11.74 -2.18
N VAL A 464 -3.97 -11.05 -3.25
CA VAL A 464 -5.36 -10.69 -3.53
C VAL A 464 -5.89 -11.42 -4.78
N VAL A 465 -5.06 -12.15 -5.54
CA VAL A 465 -5.39 -12.53 -6.93
C VAL A 465 -4.86 -13.91 -7.33
N GLY A 466 -5.78 -14.76 -7.83
CA GLY A 466 -5.55 -16.14 -8.27
C GLY A 466 -5.79 -16.39 -9.75
N LEU A 467 -4.89 -16.05 -10.68
CA LEU A 467 -5.27 -16.09 -12.11
C LEU A 467 -4.14 -16.54 -13.05
N GLU A 468 -4.15 -17.81 -13.46
CA GLU A 468 -3.43 -18.26 -14.67
C GLU A 468 -4.25 -19.30 -15.45
N ARG A 469 -4.29 -19.15 -16.78
CA ARG A 469 -5.00 -20.04 -17.72
C ARG A 469 -4.13 -21.27 -17.99
N ASN A 470 -4.67 -22.47 -17.74
CA ASN A 470 -4.01 -23.73 -18.10
C ASN A 470 -3.96 -23.87 -19.64
N ILE A 471 -2.81 -24.27 -20.18
CA ILE A 471 -2.53 -24.36 -21.63
C ILE A 471 -3.07 -25.68 -22.23
N ASN A 472 -3.48 -26.63 -21.40
CA ASN A 472 -4.33 -27.71 -21.88
C ASN A 472 -5.77 -27.23 -21.78
N TYR A 473 -6.46 -27.06 -22.91
CA TYR A 473 -7.74 -27.70 -23.21
C TYR A 473 -8.54 -26.95 -24.28
N LYS A 474 -8.68 -27.65 -25.42
CA LYS A 474 -9.73 -27.48 -26.42
C LYS A 474 -11.13 -27.90 -25.88
N HIS A 475 -11.26 -28.31 -24.60
CA HIS A 475 -12.46 -28.92 -24.02
C HIS A 475 -12.63 -28.71 -22.48
N PHE A 476 -12.63 -27.46 -21.97
CA PHE A 476 -13.23 -27.17 -20.65
C PHE A 476 -14.07 -25.87 -20.68
N PRO A 477 -15.27 -25.83 -20.05
CA PRO A 477 -16.19 -24.70 -20.15
C PRO A 477 -16.05 -23.64 -19.04
N SER A 478 -14.96 -23.58 -18.26
CA SER A 478 -14.74 -22.43 -17.34
C SER A 478 -13.26 -22.09 -17.15
N ALA A 479 -12.97 -20.80 -17.05
CA ALA A 479 -11.62 -20.28 -16.84
C ALA A 479 -11.35 -20.18 -15.33
N THR A 480 -10.28 -20.83 -14.85
CA THR A 480 -9.76 -20.67 -13.48
C THR A 480 -9.26 -19.25 -13.16
N SER A 481 -9.22 -18.38 -14.18
CA SER A 481 -8.65 -17.04 -14.15
C SER A 481 -9.62 -15.93 -13.78
N SER A 482 -10.86 -16.23 -13.39
CA SER A 482 -11.85 -15.21 -12.99
C SER A 482 -12.09 -15.15 -11.49
N VAL A 483 -11.52 -16.06 -10.70
CA VAL A 483 -11.89 -16.22 -9.30
C VAL A 483 -10.86 -15.55 -8.37
N VAL A 484 -11.37 -14.66 -7.53
CA VAL A 484 -10.64 -14.07 -6.41
C VAL A 484 -10.98 -14.84 -5.15
N GLY A 485 -9.98 -15.29 -4.40
CA GLY A 485 -10.18 -15.96 -3.11
C GLY A 485 -10.21 -14.95 -1.98
N VAL A 486 -11.31 -14.88 -1.23
CA VAL A 486 -11.42 -14.06 -0.01
C VAL A 486 -11.18 -14.96 1.19
N LEU A 487 -10.13 -14.65 1.95
CA LEU A 487 -9.69 -15.41 3.12
C LEU A 487 -9.78 -14.55 4.37
N ASP A 488 -10.49 -15.04 5.39
CA ASP A 488 -10.42 -14.48 6.72
C ASP A 488 -9.15 -14.96 7.43
N LEU A 489 -8.27 -14.00 7.76
CA LEU A 489 -6.97 -14.28 8.37
C LEU A 489 -7.07 -14.69 9.84
N ASN A 490 -8.17 -14.36 10.52
CA ASN A 490 -8.39 -14.72 11.92
C ASN A 490 -8.68 -16.21 12.07
N THR A 491 -9.68 -16.69 11.30
CA THR A 491 -10.06 -18.11 11.30
C THR A 491 -9.08 -18.95 10.48
N PHE A 492 -8.60 -18.42 9.35
CA PHE A 492 -7.70 -19.11 8.42
C PHE A 492 -8.18 -20.52 8.05
N ALA A 493 -9.49 -20.69 7.90
CA ALA A 493 -10.11 -22.00 7.73
C ALA A 493 -10.69 -22.21 6.33
N THR A 494 -11.23 -21.17 5.69
CA THR A 494 -11.92 -21.27 4.41
C THR A 494 -11.53 -20.12 3.47
N VAL A 495 -11.63 -20.37 2.17
CA VAL A 495 -11.50 -19.35 1.13
C VAL A 495 -12.83 -19.26 0.40
N VAL A 496 -13.41 -18.06 0.36
CA VAL A 496 -14.68 -17.81 -0.35
C VAL A 496 -14.38 -17.37 -1.78
N PRO A 497 -14.95 -18.02 -2.81
CA PRO A 497 -14.77 -17.61 -4.19
C PRO A 497 -15.59 -16.37 -4.52
N LEU A 498 -14.93 -15.37 -5.09
CA LEU A 498 -15.53 -14.22 -5.76
C LEU A 498 -15.25 -14.31 -7.26
N ASP A 499 -16.26 -14.68 -8.04
CA ASP A 499 -16.11 -14.89 -9.47
C ASP A 499 -16.35 -13.61 -10.27
N LEU A 500 -15.28 -13.00 -10.77
CA LEU A 500 -15.32 -11.80 -11.59
C LEU A 500 -16.07 -12.01 -12.90
N ALA A 501 -16.17 -13.24 -13.42
CA ALA A 501 -16.87 -13.52 -14.67
C ALA A 501 -18.39 -13.42 -14.51
N VAL A 502 -18.92 -13.81 -13.33
CA VAL A 502 -20.34 -13.66 -12.99
C VAL A 502 -20.70 -12.19 -12.90
N LEU A 503 -19.78 -11.38 -12.36
CA LEU A 503 -19.96 -9.94 -12.26
C LEU A 503 -19.83 -9.26 -13.62
N HIS A 504 -18.94 -9.74 -14.51
CA HIS A 504 -18.86 -9.30 -15.90
C HIS A 504 -17.93 -10.19 -16.77
N PRO A 505 -18.34 -10.60 -17.99
CA PRO A 505 -17.53 -11.47 -18.87
C PRO A 505 -16.16 -10.88 -19.26
N LYS A 506 -16.03 -9.54 -19.37
CA LYS A 506 -14.77 -8.87 -19.74
C LYS A 506 -13.71 -8.90 -18.63
N TYR A 507 -14.08 -9.13 -17.36
CA TYR A 507 -13.14 -9.15 -16.22
C TYR A 507 -12.72 -10.56 -15.82
N ALA A 508 -13.04 -11.56 -16.63
CA ALA A 508 -12.88 -12.96 -16.28
C ALA A 508 -11.41 -13.45 -16.29
N CYS A 509 -10.44 -12.67 -16.75
CA CYS A 509 -9.05 -13.10 -16.76
C CYS A 509 -8.04 -11.96 -16.90
N GLY A 510 -6.81 -12.28 -16.51
CA GLY A 510 -5.62 -11.61 -17.01
C GLY A 510 -4.97 -10.60 -16.08
N TYR A 511 -5.31 -10.61 -14.80
CA TYR A 511 -4.65 -9.76 -13.81
C TYR A 511 -3.44 -10.45 -13.18
N PHE A 512 -2.40 -9.67 -12.88
CA PHE A 512 -1.24 -10.14 -12.15
C PHE A 512 -1.02 -9.22 -10.95
N GLY A 513 -1.15 -9.77 -9.74
CA GLY A 513 -1.04 -8.99 -8.52
C GLY A 513 -2.23 -8.06 -8.27
N GLY A 514 -2.20 -7.40 -7.12
CA GLY A 514 -3.20 -6.44 -6.69
C GLY A 514 -2.75 -5.73 -5.43
N PHE A 515 -3.32 -4.56 -5.18
CA PHE A 515 -3.00 -3.74 -4.01
C PHE A 515 -4.24 -2.98 -3.54
N MET A 516 -4.21 -2.53 -2.29
CA MET A 516 -5.30 -1.76 -1.70
C MET A 516 -5.01 -0.26 -1.77
N VAL A 517 -6.04 0.53 -2.08
CA VAL A 517 -6.07 1.96 -1.78
C VAL A 517 -7.37 2.24 -1.04
N SER A 518 -7.27 2.63 0.23
CA SER A 518 -8.40 2.70 1.16
C SER A 518 -9.25 1.40 1.13
N GLN A 519 -10.54 1.48 0.81
CA GLN A 519 -11.49 0.35 0.79
C GLN A 519 -11.53 -0.40 -0.56
N TYR A 520 -10.69 -0.03 -1.51
CA TYR A 520 -10.72 -0.61 -2.85
C TYR A 520 -9.52 -1.53 -3.06
N ALA A 521 -9.80 -2.76 -3.50
CA ALA A 521 -8.81 -3.69 -4.02
C ALA A 521 -8.66 -3.48 -5.53
N TYR A 522 -7.47 -3.11 -5.99
CA TYR A 522 -7.16 -2.91 -7.41
C TYR A 522 -6.50 -4.16 -7.99
N PHE A 523 -7.01 -4.62 -9.12
CA PHE A 523 -6.49 -5.75 -9.89
C PHE A 523 -5.68 -5.25 -11.07
N VAL A 524 -4.39 -5.56 -11.10
CA VAL A 524 -3.46 -4.98 -12.07
C VAL A 524 -3.53 -5.75 -13.39
N PRO A 525 -3.86 -5.10 -14.53
CA PRO A 525 -4.06 -5.80 -15.80
C PRO A 525 -2.74 -6.26 -16.40
N TYR A 526 -2.66 -7.53 -16.77
CA TYR A 526 -1.50 -8.15 -17.37
C TYR A 526 -1.82 -8.77 -18.73
N MET A 527 -2.12 -10.07 -18.77
CA MET A 527 -2.28 -10.85 -19.99
C MET A 527 -3.52 -11.74 -19.94
N TRP A 528 -4.36 -11.67 -20.96
CA TRP A 528 -5.62 -12.45 -21.04
C TRP A 528 -5.46 -13.75 -21.84
N THR A 529 -4.36 -13.89 -22.59
CA THR A 529 -3.98 -15.12 -23.28
C THR A 529 -2.46 -15.34 -23.24
N THR A 530 -2.04 -16.60 -23.23
CA THR A 530 -0.62 -17.01 -23.28
C THR A 530 -0.07 -17.03 -24.71
N ASP A 531 -0.92 -16.89 -25.73
CA ASP A 531 -0.49 -16.80 -27.11
C ASP A 531 0.21 -15.47 -27.36
N THR A 532 1.53 -15.50 -27.28
CA THR A 532 2.43 -14.37 -27.54
C THR A 532 2.93 -14.34 -28.98
N THR A 533 2.49 -15.30 -29.79
CA THR A 533 2.96 -15.51 -31.17
C THR A 533 1.99 -15.02 -32.22
N SER A 534 0.70 -14.92 -31.89
CA SER A 534 -0.31 -14.39 -32.81
C SER A 534 0.01 -12.95 -33.24
N PRO A 535 0.06 -12.67 -34.56
CA PRO A 535 0.19 -11.30 -35.07
C PRO A 535 -1.12 -10.52 -35.01
N GLU A 536 -2.26 -11.20 -34.82
CA GLU A 536 -3.61 -10.60 -34.83
C GLU A 536 -4.10 -10.20 -33.45
N VAL A 537 -3.55 -10.83 -32.40
CA VAL A 537 -4.05 -10.71 -31.03
C VAL A 537 -2.93 -10.25 -30.10
N ASN A 538 -3.10 -9.07 -29.50
CA ASN A 538 -2.21 -8.67 -28.41
C ASN A 538 -2.62 -9.41 -27.13
N PRO A 539 -1.74 -10.26 -26.55
CA PRO A 539 -2.07 -11.00 -25.32
C PRO A 539 -2.25 -10.12 -24.09
N TYR A 540 -1.80 -8.86 -24.14
CA TYR A 540 -1.84 -7.92 -23.02
C TYR A 540 -3.03 -6.97 -23.12
N HIS A 541 -3.61 -6.63 -21.97
CA HIS A 541 -4.73 -5.68 -21.87
C HIS A 541 -4.44 -4.56 -20.86
N GLY A 542 -5.23 -3.50 -20.92
CA GLY A 542 -5.13 -2.31 -20.06
C GLY A 542 -6.38 -2.09 -19.21
N LEU A 543 -7.12 -3.16 -18.90
CA LEU A 543 -8.39 -3.05 -18.18
C LEU A 543 -8.14 -3.08 -16.68
N LEU A 544 -8.00 -1.93 -16.04
CA LEU A 544 -7.85 -1.86 -14.58
C LEU A 544 -9.21 -2.08 -13.93
N THR A 545 -9.27 -2.99 -12.95
CA THR A 545 -10.50 -3.28 -12.21
C THR A 545 -10.30 -2.98 -10.74
N ARG A 546 -11.31 -2.42 -10.07
CA ARG A 546 -11.31 -2.25 -8.62
C ARG A 546 -12.56 -2.85 -7.98
N LEU A 547 -12.40 -3.49 -6.83
CA LEU A 547 -13.47 -4.04 -5.99
C LEU A 547 -13.59 -3.19 -4.74
N ASN A 548 -14.79 -2.70 -4.46
CA ASN A 548 -15.10 -2.13 -3.15
C ASN A 548 -15.24 -3.27 -2.13
N THR A 549 -14.37 -3.33 -1.13
CA THR A 549 -14.36 -4.44 -0.16
C THR A 549 -15.54 -4.44 0.81
N ASN A 550 -16.28 -3.33 0.90
CA ASN A 550 -17.45 -3.19 1.78
C ASN A 550 -18.74 -3.59 1.06
N THR A 551 -18.93 -3.14 -0.17
CA THR A 551 -20.16 -3.37 -0.95
C THR A 551 -20.03 -4.51 -1.96
N GLN A 552 -18.82 -5.01 -2.17
CA GLN A 552 -18.48 -6.03 -3.18
C GLN A 552 -18.81 -5.61 -4.62
N THR A 553 -18.91 -4.30 -4.87
CA THR A 553 -19.15 -3.74 -6.21
C THR A 553 -17.84 -3.64 -7.00
N LEU A 554 -17.93 -3.89 -8.30
CA LEU A 554 -16.80 -3.79 -9.23
C LEU A 554 -16.94 -2.57 -10.14
N GLU A 555 -15.81 -1.94 -10.40
CA GLU A 555 -15.67 -0.87 -11.38
C GLU A 555 -14.49 -1.14 -12.31
N GLN A 556 -14.54 -0.61 -13.53
CA GLN A 556 -13.48 -0.76 -14.53
C GLN A 556 -12.99 0.57 -15.06
N LEU A 557 -11.73 0.58 -15.51
CA LEU A 557 -11.12 1.66 -16.24
C LEU A 557 -10.29 1.07 -17.39
N ASP A 558 -10.66 1.40 -18.62
CA ASP A 558 -9.92 0.99 -19.81
C ASP A 558 -8.79 1.99 -20.11
N LEU A 559 -7.57 1.65 -19.70
CA LEU A 559 -6.38 2.49 -19.92
C LEU A 559 -6.08 2.67 -21.41
N THR A 560 -6.56 1.78 -22.26
CA THR A 560 -6.30 1.83 -23.71
C THR A 560 -7.12 2.91 -24.42
N ALA A 561 -8.14 3.44 -23.74
CA ALA A 561 -8.88 4.63 -24.17
C ALA A 561 -8.07 5.92 -23.96
N VAL A 562 -7.07 5.91 -23.06
CA VAL A 562 -6.15 7.03 -22.83
C VAL A 562 -5.00 6.96 -23.82
N ASP A 563 -4.34 5.80 -23.89
CA ASP A 563 -3.32 5.51 -24.90
C ASP A 563 -3.28 4.00 -25.18
N ALA A 564 -3.29 3.63 -26.47
CA ALA A 564 -3.41 2.24 -26.91
C ALA A 564 -2.28 1.31 -26.40
N SER A 565 -1.14 1.88 -26.00
CA SER A 565 0.03 1.17 -25.49
C SER A 565 -0.04 0.81 -24.01
N LEU A 566 -0.97 1.39 -23.23
CA LEU A 566 -1.10 1.19 -21.78
C LEU A 566 -1.70 -0.19 -21.47
N ARG A 567 -0.87 -1.21 -21.62
CA ARG A 567 -1.23 -2.63 -21.47
C ARG A 567 -0.12 -3.35 -20.72
N GLY A 568 -0.51 -4.39 -19.98
CA GLY A 568 0.41 -5.40 -19.48
C GLY A 568 1.38 -4.91 -18.40
N PHE A 569 0.80 -4.72 -17.24
CA PHE A 569 1.44 -4.38 -15.98
C PHE A 569 1.54 -5.64 -15.11
N MET A 570 2.51 -5.72 -14.20
CA MET A 570 2.66 -6.89 -13.33
C MET A 570 2.36 -6.63 -11.87
N ARG A 571 2.56 -5.42 -11.36
CA ARG A 571 2.27 -5.05 -9.98
C ARG A 571 1.86 -3.59 -9.93
N GLY A 572 1.52 -3.12 -8.75
CA GLY A 572 1.30 -1.72 -8.49
C GLY A 572 1.39 -1.42 -7.01
N PHE A 573 1.40 -0.15 -6.68
CA PHE A 573 1.46 0.33 -5.31
C PHE A 573 0.71 1.66 -5.17
N ALA A 574 0.33 1.98 -3.94
CA ALA A 574 -0.38 3.22 -3.62
C ALA A 574 0.60 4.37 -3.35
N PHE A 575 0.22 5.59 -3.73
CA PHE A 575 0.87 6.83 -3.32
C PHE A 575 -0.19 7.90 -3.05
N GLY A 576 -0.48 8.15 -1.76
CA GLY A 576 -1.64 8.93 -1.37
C GLY A 576 -2.91 8.35 -1.99
N ARG A 577 -3.63 9.16 -2.77
CA ARG A 577 -4.82 8.75 -3.54
C ARG A 577 -4.54 8.17 -4.93
N TYR A 578 -3.28 7.98 -5.30
CA TYR A 578 -2.93 7.49 -6.63
C TYR A 578 -2.61 5.99 -6.60
N ALA A 579 -3.18 5.27 -7.56
CA ALA A 579 -2.81 3.91 -7.90
C ALA A 579 -1.71 3.93 -8.96
N ILE A 580 -0.51 3.46 -8.62
CA ILE A 580 0.66 3.44 -9.51
C ILE A 580 0.83 2.04 -10.10
N LEU A 581 0.89 1.92 -11.42
CA LEU A 581 1.06 0.64 -12.12
C LEU A 581 2.51 0.48 -12.63
N VAL A 582 3.06 -0.72 -12.40
CA VAL A 582 4.44 -1.07 -12.79
C VAL A 582 4.44 -1.69 -14.18
N PRO A 583 5.07 -1.05 -15.19
CA PRO A 583 5.05 -1.53 -16.56
C PRO A 583 5.96 -2.73 -16.76
N HIS A 584 5.47 -3.74 -17.46
CA HIS A 584 6.22 -4.95 -17.76
C HIS A 584 6.27 -5.20 -19.27
N ARG A 585 5.24 -5.85 -19.84
CA ARG A 585 5.19 -6.26 -21.24
C ARG A 585 3.90 -5.81 -21.89
N ASN A 586 3.96 -5.21 -23.06
CA ASN A 586 2.80 -4.68 -23.77
C ASN A 586 2.54 -5.34 -25.14
N GLY A 587 3.31 -6.38 -25.49
CA GLY A 587 3.13 -7.16 -26.72
C GLY A 587 3.73 -6.50 -27.97
N LEU A 588 3.57 -7.15 -29.13
CA LEU A 588 4.11 -6.64 -30.40
C LEU A 588 3.40 -5.33 -30.78
N THR A 589 4.07 -4.21 -30.55
CA THR A 589 3.64 -2.91 -31.08
C THR A 589 3.93 -2.87 -32.58
N THR A 590 2.87 -2.90 -33.39
CA THR A 590 2.97 -2.69 -34.86
C THR A 590 3.27 -1.23 -35.21
N GLN A 591 3.06 -0.31 -34.27
CA GLN A 591 3.46 1.09 -34.38
C GLN A 591 4.96 1.20 -34.13
N ARG A 592 5.68 1.77 -35.11
CA ARG A 592 7.14 1.71 -35.25
C ARG A 592 7.86 2.75 -34.38
N PRO A 593 8.64 2.39 -33.33
CA PRO A 593 9.81 3.18 -32.96
C PRO A 593 10.94 2.74 -33.91
N MET A 594 11.48 3.67 -34.69
CA MET A 594 12.42 3.38 -35.78
C MET A 594 13.80 2.84 -35.34
N ARG A 595 14.07 2.60 -34.04
CA ARG A 595 15.39 2.13 -33.55
C ARG A 595 15.33 1.22 -32.31
N LEU A 596 14.40 0.26 -32.25
CA LEU A 596 14.38 -0.77 -31.19
C LEU A 596 14.46 -2.18 -31.79
N ASN A 597 15.21 -3.08 -31.13
CA ASN A 597 15.22 -4.49 -31.50
C ASN A 597 13.82 -5.10 -31.29
N LYS A 598 13.44 -6.09 -32.11
CA LYS A 598 12.11 -6.75 -32.04
C LYS A 598 11.72 -7.19 -30.61
N PRO A 599 12.63 -7.74 -29.77
CA PRO A 599 12.31 -8.09 -28.38
C PRO A 599 12.06 -6.88 -27.45
N GLN A 600 12.71 -5.74 -27.69
CA GLN A 600 12.52 -4.52 -26.88
C GLN A 600 11.15 -3.88 -27.13
N LYS A 601 10.60 -4.05 -28.34
CA LYS A 601 9.26 -3.57 -28.70
C LYS A 601 8.12 -4.22 -27.91
N ASN A 602 8.40 -5.34 -27.23
CA ASN A 602 7.44 -6.08 -26.41
C ASN A 602 7.46 -5.68 -24.92
N ASN A 603 8.40 -4.81 -24.50
CA ASN A 603 8.56 -4.40 -23.11
C ASN A 603 8.23 -2.91 -22.96
N LEU A 604 7.39 -2.60 -21.97
CA LEU A 604 6.87 -1.27 -21.71
C LEU A 604 7.76 -0.56 -20.68
N GLY A 605 8.02 0.73 -20.90
CA GLY A 605 8.71 1.62 -19.95
C GLY A 605 7.80 2.72 -19.39
N THR A 606 6.51 2.65 -19.67
CA THR A 606 5.54 3.69 -19.35
C THR A 606 4.83 3.41 -18.04
N ILE A 607 5.14 4.18 -17.01
CA ILE A 607 4.45 4.10 -15.73
C ILE A 607 3.11 4.81 -15.82
N VAL A 608 2.12 4.34 -15.06
CA VAL A 608 0.77 4.93 -15.03
C VAL A 608 0.41 5.29 -13.60
N ALA A 609 -0.18 6.46 -13.40
CA ALA A 609 -0.85 6.84 -12.16
C ALA A 609 -2.32 7.11 -12.43
N VAL A 610 -3.18 6.48 -11.64
CA VAL A 610 -4.64 6.65 -11.70
C VAL A 610 -5.09 7.36 -10.43
N ASP A 611 -5.79 8.48 -10.58
CA ASP A 611 -6.46 9.16 -9.46
C ASP A 611 -7.66 8.31 -9.00
N THR A 612 -7.65 7.84 -7.75
CA THR A 612 -8.70 6.96 -7.25
C THR A 612 -10.04 7.67 -7.02
N ASP A 613 -10.04 8.99 -6.90
CA ASP A 613 -11.28 9.79 -6.77
C ASP A 613 -11.92 10.04 -8.14
N ASN A 614 -11.11 10.10 -9.21
CA ASN A 614 -11.56 10.20 -10.60
C ASN A 614 -11.22 8.93 -11.38
N PHE A 615 -11.98 7.85 -11.13
CA PHE A 615 -11.77 6.56 -11.78
C PHE A 615 -12.34 6.51 -13.21
N THR A 616 -11.92 7.45 -14.04
CA THR A 616 -12.28 7.60 -15.45
C THR A 616 -11.01 7.84 -16.29
N PRO A 617 -11.05 7.77 -17.63
CA PRO A 617 -9.88 8.06 -18.47
C PRO A 617 -9.25 9.43 -18.21
N SER A 618 -10.04 10.42 -17.77
CA SER A 618 -9.53 11.76 -17.44
C SER A 618 -8.68 11.82 -16.17
N GLY A 619 -8.81 10.83 -15.27
CA GLY A 619 -8.00 10.71 -14.04
C GLY A 619 -6.71 9.92 -14.23
N VAL A 620 -6.36 9.58 -15.47
CA VAL A 620 -5.15 8.80 -15.80
C VAL A 620 -4.05 9.74 -16.31
N ARG A 621 -2.86 9.59 -15.76
CA ARG A 621 -1.63 10.18 -16.30
C ARG A 621 -0.55 9.11 -16.45
N PHE A 622 0.34 9.28 -17.42
CA PHE A 622 1.39 8.32 -17.71
C PHE A 622 2.71 9.00 -18.09
N LEU A 623 3.82 8.32 -17.86
CA LEU A 623 5.18 8.81 -18.13
C LEU A 623 6.01 7.70 -18.76
N ASP A 624 6.49 7.91 -19.98
CA ASP A 624 7.42 6.98 -20.64
C ASP A 624 8.85 7.22 -20.14
N LEU A 625 9.33 6.34 -19.28
CA LEU A 625 10.67 6.42 -18.69
C LEU A 625 11.78 6.34 -19.74
N THR A 626 11.51 5.80 -20.91
CA THR A 626 12.52 5.57 -21.96
C THR A 626 12.78 6.79 -22.81
N LEU A 627 11.84 7.74 -22.77
CA LEU A 627 11.92 9.04 -23.43
C LEU A 627 12.14 10.16 -22.41
N ALA A 628 11.83 9.91 -21.14
CA ALA A 628 12.05 10.85 -20.06
C ALA A 628 13.53 11.24 -19.96
N LEU A 629 13.75 12.54 -19.91
CA LEU A 629 15.04 13.13 -19.61
C LEU A 629 15.38 12.86 -18.13
N ARG A 630 16.54 12.24 -17.89
CA ARG A 630 17.01 11.96 -16.53
C ARG A 630 17.43 13.25 -15.85
N SER A 631 17.00 13.45 -14.61
CA SER A 631 17.49 14.51 -13.72
C SER A 631 18.86 14.14 -13.11
N GLN A 632 19.78 13.70 -13.98
CA GLN A 632 21.16 13.29 -13.74
C GLN A 632 22.02 13.78 -14.91
N ILE A 633 23.33 13.86 -14.72
CA ILE A 633 24.26 14.29 -15.78
C ILE A 633 24.94 13.04 -16.40
N PRO A 634 24.94 12.88 -17.73
CA PRO A 634 24.27 13.73 -18.72
C PRO A 634 22.74 13.55 -18.69
N ASN A 635 22.03 14.66 -18.92
CA ASN A 635 20.59 14.65 -19.03
C ASN A 635 20.21 14.09 -20.41
N MET A 636 19.86 12.81 -20.45
CA MET A 636 19.48 12.11 -21.67
C MET A 636 18.51 10.96 -21.37
N PRO A 637 17.69 10.55 -22.36
CA PRO A 637 16.82 9.39 -22.23
C PRO A 637 17.62 8.08 -22.14
N ASP A 638 17.01 7.06 -21.55
CA ASP A 638 17.58 5.71 -21.46
C ASP A 638 16.57 4.66 -21.98
N ALA A 639 16.85 4.12 -23.16
CA ALA A 639 15.99 3.16 -23.83
C ALA A 639 15.83 1.82 -23.09
N ASP A 640 16.73 1.52 -22.13
CA ASP A 640 16.71 0.28 -21.34
C ASP A 640 15.71 0.31 -20.18
N LEU A 641 15.09 1.45 -19.87
CA LEU A 641 14.16 1.60 -18.73
C LEU A 641 12.79 0.99 -19.04
N ARG A 642 12.76 -0.34 -19.18
CA ARG A 642 11.59 -1.13 -19.59
C ARG A 642 11.53 -2.45 -18.83
N GLY A 643 10.34 -3.05 -18.77
CA GLY A 643 10.16 -4.41 -18.28
C GLY A 643 10.45 -4.55 -16.79
N PHE A 644 9.92 -3.61 -16.01
CA PHE A 644 9.90 -3.66 -14.55
C PHE A 644 8.83 -4.66 -14.09
N ILE A 645 8.94 -5.14 -12.86
CA ILE A 645 8.05 -6.17 -12.33
C ILE A 645 7.43 -5.78 -10.99
N GLY A 646 8.21 -5.10 -10.13
CA GLY A 646 7.78 -4.64 -8.82
C GLY A 646 8.27 -3.22 -8.54
N GLY A 647 7.99 -2.77 -7.33
CA GLY A 647 8.30 -1.41 -6.92
C GLY A 647 7.65 -1.07 -5.59
N GLY A 648 7.91 0.14 -5.12
CA GLY A 648 7.23 0.70 -3.96
C GLY A 648 7.62 2.15 -3.76
N VAL A 649 7.31 2.68 -2.59
CA VAL A 649 7.33 4.12 -2.35
C VAL A 649 7.99 4.48 -1.02
N SER A 650 8.78 5.55 -1.05
CA SER A 650 9.39 6.14 0.12
C SER A 650 9.50 7.65 -0.05
N GLY A 651 8.92 8.41 0.87
CA GLY A 651 8.78 9.86 0.72
C GLY A 651 7.91 10.22 -0.49
N GLU A 652 8.35 11.20 -1.30
CA GLU A 652 7.66 11.60 -2.54
C GLU A 652 8.02 10.70 -3.74
N TYR A 653 8.88 9.70 -3.55
CA TYR A 653 9.50 8.97 -4.65
C TYR A 653 9.00 7.53 -4.78
N GLY A 654 8.65 7.16 -6.01
CA GLY A 654 8.38 5.80 -6.44
C GLY A 654 9.64 5.14 -6.99
N PHE A 655 9.86 3.88 -6.62
CA PHE A 655 11.00 3.07 -7.03
C PHE A 655 10.50 1.89 -7.88
N PHE A 656 11.10 1.71 -9.06
CA PHE A 656 10.73 0.66 -10.00
C PHE A 656 11.88 -0.34 -10.12
N VAL A 657 11.55 -1.62 -9.87
CA VAL A 657 12.52 -2.70 -9.71
C VAL A 657 12.83 -3.34 -11.06
N PRO A 658 14.11 -3.40 -11.46
CA PRO A 658 14.50 -3.88 -12.77
C PRO A 658 14.38 -5.41 -12.86
N TYR A 659 13.81 -5.88 -13.97
CA TYR A 659 13.73 -7.30 -14.27
C TYR A 659 14.33 -7.60 -15.64
N PHE A 660 13.56 -7.47 -16.72
CA PHE A 660 13.99 -7.86 -18.07
C PHE A 660 13.59 -6.81 -19.10
N ASN A 661 14.56 -6.15 -19.72
CA ASN A 661 14.30 -5.02 -20.63
C ASN A 661 13.97 -5.44 -22.08
N GLY A 662 13.79 -6.74 -22.33
CA GLY A 662 13.62 -7.30 -23.67
C GLY A 662 14.89 -7.87 -24.29
N VAL A 663 16.07 -7.46 -23.82
CA VAL A 663 17.36 -7.97 -24.32
C VAL A 663 18.07 -8.79 -23.26
N ARG A 664 18.13 -8.27 -22.03
CA ARG A 664 18.84 -8.87 -20.91
C ARG A 664 18.17 -8.53 -19.58
N PHE A 665 18.57 -9.24 -18.54
CA PHE A 665 18.20 -8.86 -17.19
C PHE A 665 18.90 -7.55 -16.81
N SER A 666 18.13 -6.61 -16.29
CA SER A 666 18.59 -5.27 -15.98
C SER A 666 18.96 -5.15 -14.49
N GLY A 667 19.91 -4.27 -14.18
CA GLY A 667 20.24 -3.82 -12.83
C GLY A 667 19.98 -2.32 -12.60
N LYS A 668 19.20 -1.69 -13.50
CA LYS A 668 18.86 -0.26 -13.46
C LYS A 668 17.59 -0.01 -12.66
N VAL A 669 17.74 0.34 -11.38
CA VAL A 669 16.63 0.80 -10.54
C VAL A 669 16.26 2.22 -10.94
N VAL A 670 14.96 2.48 -11.13
CA VAL A 670 14.47 3.82 -11.45
C VAL A 670 13.76 4.43 -10.26
N ARG A 671 14.05 5.70 -9.98
CA ARG A 671 13.36 6.55 -9.03
C ARG A 671 12.63 7.67 -9.76
N VAL A 672 11.38 7.94 -9.39
CA VAL A 672 10.53 8.98 -9.96
C VAL A 672 9.88 9.77 -8.84
N ASN A 673 9.89 11.09 -8.90
CA ASN A 673 9.10 11.92 -7.99
C ASN A 673 7.62 11.78 -8.37
N LEU A 674 6.80 11.19 -7.51
CA LEU A 674 5.39 10.91 -7.81
C LEU A 674 4.47 12.12 -7.57
N ARG A 675 4.94 13.12 -6.80
CA ARG A 675 4.21 14.37 -6.58
C ARG A 675 4.19 15.20 -7.87
N THR A 676 5.37 15.43 -8.45
CA THR A 676 5.51 16.11 -9.74
C THR A 676 5.28 15.17 -10.93
N PHE A 677 5.40 13.85 -10.70
CA PHE A 677 5.29 12.78 -11.70
C PHE A 677 6.29 12.96 -12.84
N GLY A 678 7.55 13.13 -12.42
CA GLY A 678 8.71 13.39 -13.25
C GLY A 678 9.99 13.21 -12.44
N GLU A 679 11.00 14.03 -12.74
CA GLU A 679 12.30 14.01 -12.05
C GLU A 679 12.92 12.60 -11.98
N VAL A 680 13.11 12.01 -13.16
CA VAL A 680 13.53 10.61 -13.28
C VAL A 680 15.02 10.47 -12.98
N GLN A 681 15.37 9.55 -12.08
CA GLN A 681 16.75 9.19 -11.79
C GLN A 681 16.94 7.68 -11.88
N VAL A 682 18.11 7.25 -12.32
CA VAL A 682 18.44 5.85 -12.59
C VAL A 682 19.69 5.47 -11.83
N LEU A 683 19.64 4.34 -11.12
CA LEU A 683 20.79 3.71 -10.45
C LEU A 683 21.10 2.36 -11.13
N ASP A 684 22.24 2.28 -11.81
CA ASP A 684 22.77 1.07 -12.42
C ASP A 684 23.72 0.36 -11.45
N MET A 685 23.18 -0.65 -10.76
CA MET A 685 23.93 -1.44 -9.78
C MET A 685 24.99 -2.33 -10.43
N THR A 686 24.93 -2.55 -11.75
CA THR A 686 25.86 -3.43 -12.46
C THR A 686 27.25 -2.82 -12.59
N GLN A 687 27.37 -1.50 -12.38
CA GLN A 687 28.66 -0.82 -12.32
C GLN A 687 29.45 -1.14 -11.04
N GLN A 688 28.78 -1.60 -9.97
CA GLN A 688 29.45 -2.15 -8.79
C GLN A 688 29.69 -3.66 -8.91
N GLN A 689 28.67 -4.41 -9.34
CA GLN A 689 28.78 -5.84 -9.54
C GLN A 689 27.82 -6.30 -10.64
N ASP A 690 28.35 -6.89 -11.71
CA ASP A 690 27.57 -7.26 -12.91
C ASP A 690 26.42 -8.26 -12.62
N ALA A 691 26.57 -9.10 -11.60
CA ALA A 691 25.55 -10.07 -11.19
C ALA A 691 24.31 -9.44 -10.50
N LEU A 692 24.33 -8.13 -10.17
CA LEU A 692 23.20 -7.41 -9.57
C LEU A 692 22.16 -7.05 -10.62
N ARG A 693 21.51 -8.07 -11.17
CA ARG A 693 20.47 -7.98 -12.21
C ARG A 693 19.27 -8.84 -11.83
N GLY A 694 18.09 -8.49 -12.35
CA GLY A 694 16.94 -9.40 -12.35
C GLY A 694 16.32 -9.63 -10.98
N PHE A 695 15.73 -8.57 -10.44
CA PHE A 695 15.02 -8.58 -9.16
C PHE A 695 13.51 -8.58 -9.40
N THR A 696 12.73 -9.12 -8.48
CA THR A 696 11.26 -9.24 -8.64
C THR A 696 10.45 -8.27 -7.78
N ASN A 697 11.04 -7.79 -6.68
CA ASN A 697 10.36 -6.85 -5.80
C ASN A 697 11.35 -6.00 -4.98
N ALA A 698 10.80 -4.94 -4.38
CA ALA A 698 11.44 -4.07 -3.42
C ALA A 698 10.67 -4.14 -2.10
N VAL A 699 11.38 -4.41 -1.01
CA VAL A 699 10.83 -4.43 0.34
C VAL A 699 11.42 -3.25 1.11
N PHE A 700 10.56 -2.49 1.79
CA PHE A 700 10.97 -1.31 2.55
C PHE A 700 10.91 -1.62 4.05
N PRO A 701 11.91 -1.21 4.83
CA PRO A 701 11.91 -1.42 6.27
C PRO A 701 10.76 -0.66 6.93
N GLN A 702 10.22 -1.24 7.98
CA GLN A 702 9.29 -0.60 8.90
C GLN A 702 10.06 0.18 9.97
N LEU A 703 11.28 -0.18 10.32
CA LEU A 703 12.03 0.62 11.29
C LEU A 703 12.46 1.97 10.73
N ALA A 704 11.99 3.03 11.39
CA ALA A 704 12.45 4.39 11.13
C ALA A 704 13.96 4.44 11.40
N THR A 705 14.71 4.82 10.38
CA THR A 705 16.14 5.11 10.49
C THR A 705 16.33 6.58 10.19
N GLN A 706 17.24 7.23 10.91
CA GLN A 706 17.54 8.63 10.65
C GLN A 706 18.14 8.76 9.26
N THR A 707 17.45 9.50 8.40
CA THR A 707 17.97 9.83 7.08
C THR A 707 19.04 10.92 7.14
N GLN A 708 20.03 10.83 6.26
CA GLN A 708 21.01 11.85 5.94
C GLN A 708 20.36 13.05 5.25
N THR A 709 19.42 12.76 4.34
CA THR A 709 18.66 13.77 3.58
C THR A 709 17.17 13.42 3.60
N SER A 710 16.30 14.44 3.59
CA SER A 710 14.85 14.22 3.47
C SER A 710 14.51 13.72 2.05
N LEU A 711 13.64 12.71 1.94
CA LEU A 711 12.98 12.37 0.66
C LEU A 711 11.65 13.13 0.46
N TRP A 712 11.43 14.21 1.23
CA TRP A 712 10.26 15.10 1.20
C TRP A 712 10.66 16.55 0.89
N ASN A 713 9.79 17.28 0.16
CA ASN A 713 9.86 18.72 -0.13
C ASN A 713 11.14 19.15 -0.84
N TYR A 714 11.52 18.41 -1.89
CA TYR A 714 12.78 18.60 -2.55
C TYR A 714 12.64 18.87 -4.05
N VAL A 715 13.40 19.83 -4.56
CA VAL A 715 13.45 20.17 -5.98
C VAL A 715 14.77 19.65 -6.55
N ILE A 716 14.71 18.77 -7.55
CA ILE A 716 15.89 18.40 -8.33
C ILE A 716 16.07 19.45 -9.44
N PRO A 717 17.21 20.19 -9.49
CA PRO A 717 17.44 21.14 -10.57
C PRO A 717 17.47 20.42 -11.92
N ASP A 718 16.96 21.08 -12.97
CA ASP A 718 17.05 20.57 -14.34
C ASP A 718 18.50 20.23 -14.71
N GLY A 719 18.73 19.01 -15.19
CA GLY A 719 20.05 18.57 -15.65
C GLY A 719 20.48 19.35 -16.90
N THR A 720 21.75 19.76 -16.96
CA THR A 720 22.28 20.52 -18.10
C THR A 720 22.64 19.61 -19.29
N GLN A 721 22.35 20.05 -20.52
CA GLN A 721 22.76 19.35 -21.75
C GLN A 721 24.24 19.56 -22.14
N VAL A 722 24.96 20.45 -21.45
CA VAL A 722 26.36 20.75 -21.77
C VAL A 722 27.24 19.58 -21.36
N GLN A 723 27.87 18.94 -22.36
CA GLN A 723 28.91 17.94 -22.15
C GLN A 723 30.06 18.59 -21.38
N TYR A 724 30.38 18.10 -20.19
CA TYR A 724 31.60 18.52 -19.52
C TYR A 724 32.78 17.82 -20.22
N ASN A 725 33.75 18.61 -20.68
CA ASN A 725 35.02 18.07 -21.15
C ASN A 725 35.72 17.43 -19.94
N PHE A 726 35.70 16.11 -19.87
CA PHE A 726 36.49 15.37 -18.90
C PHE A 726 37.96 15.65 -19.21
N ILE A 727 38.67 16.34 -18.31
CA ILE A 727 40.13 16.26 -18.29
C ILE A 727 40.42 14.90 -17.68
N THR A 728 40.61 13.89 -18.51
CA THR A 728 41.29 12.66 -18.10
C THR A 728 42.68 13.06 -17.63
N ILE A 729 42.89 13.06 -16.33
CA ILE A 729 44.25 12.99 -15.78
C ILE A 729 44.58 11.50 -15.85
N ASP A 730 45.39 11.12 -16.84
CA ASP A 730 46.02 9.81 -16.85
C ASP A 730 46.74 9.63 -15.52
N MET A 731 46.37 8.59 -14.75
CA MET A 731 47.16 8.09 -13.63
C MET A 731 47.88 6.81 -14.06
#